data_AF-A0A933YX13-F1
#
_entry.id   AF-A0A933YX13-F1
#
_cell.length_a   1.000
_cell.length_b   1.000
_cell.length_c   1.000
_cell.angle_alpha   90.00
_cell.angle_beta   90.00
_cell.angle_gamma   90.00
#
_symmetry.space_group_name_H-M   'P 1'
#
loop_
_entity.id
_entity.type
_entity.pdbx_description
1 polymer ?
#
loop_
_entity_poly.entity_id
_entity_poly.type
_entity_poly.pdbx_seq_one_letter_code
_entity_poly.pdbx_strand_id
1 'polypeptide(L)'
;MAEKLIINLKNGQSLECFLARAFTGTDSDINVIIQPEQKRLVFALDEIAYILMAGTPSWVAGRQPTSVERVQTITGATFSVAIYENLHFTAGFFGIAVGTPPVSDFETIFFVNSAIRYRHLEKAIGKILQDKGFVTHEKISEVLKVQEELRNRRVGELLSESANVPQEIIEKTLQKAQTDSRSKARVGDILIEAGLVTKDQVEKALASQISGRKVRIGELLIANGLITEDQLLNALATKFQMRFVDLAALTPSEEALAALSEGLVNRLHVFPLEIDGNRLVVATSAPTNPAIGDDLRFCTKYSIDLVVASSAQITQAIERHYLHKNDEVDTIFEEMKAELNVTVEEDVEASQFIEPDSKVITLINRILIDAHKRGASDIHFEPGGGSSPVTVRYRIDGECLEAHKIAATFKNAIISRIKIIANLDITERRKPQSGKIMLRFENRKVEYRVEITPTVGNQEDAVLRLLAASKPLPLEEMGFLPYNLERLKEIVVKPYGIILCVGPTGSGKTTTLHAALGYINKPTRKIWTAEDPVEITQAGLRQVQVNPRIGFSFAEAMRSFLRADPDVIMIGEMRDAETAKIAIEASLTGHQVFSTLHTNSAPETVVRLIDMGMDRLNFADALLGIVAQRLARKLCGDCKRPARFQRGDYDEMRQEFLSDASPRTAELFPDFESVVFMNPVGCQQCNNTGYKGRVALHELLLGTPVLKNAIKQGCGGDELKRIAVAEGMITLKMDGILKVLCGITNMEQVLKVCI
;
A
#
# COMPACT_ATOMS: atom_id res chain seq x y z
N MET A 1 -67.91 24.93 -26.31
CA MET A 1 -66.75 25.77 -26.65
C MET A 1 -65.53 24.86 -26.63
N ALA A 2 -64.58 25.01 -27.56
CA ALA A 2 -63.38 24.18 -27.55
C ALA A 2 -62.61 24.44 -26.25
N GLU A 3 -62.27 23.39 -25.50
CA GLU A 3 -61.57 23.52 -24.22
C GLU A 3 -60.14 24.00 -24.46
N LYS A 4 -59.79 25.10 -23.79
CA LYS A 4 -58.46 25.70 -23.85
C LYS A 4 -57.51 24.86 -22.98
N LEU A 5 -56.34 24.53 -23.51
CA LEU A 5 -55.31 23.78 -22.79
C LEU A 5 -53.90 24.26 -23.14
N ILE A 6 -52.94 23.95 -22.28
CA ILE A 6 -51.51 24.14 -22.53
C ILE A 6 -50.83 22.77 -22.49
N ILE A 7 -50.23 22.36 -23.60
CA ILE A 7 -49.37 21.17 -23.65
C ILE A 7 -47.95 21.60 -23.31
N ASN A 8 -47.35 20.95 -22.32
CA ASN A 8 -45.94 21.12 -22.00
C ASN A 8 -45.20 19.86 -22.44
N LEU A 9 -44.29 20.00 -23.40
CA LEU A 9 -43.50 18.92 -23.97
C LEU A 9 -42.27 18.60 -23.12
N LYS A 10 -41.77 17.38 -23.24
CA LYS A 10 -40.57 16.91 -22.51
C LYS A 10 -39.31 17.72 -22.84
N ASN A 11 -39.24 18.31 -24.02
CA ASN A 11 -38.14 19.17 -24.46
C ASN A 11 -38.21 20.61 -23.86
N GLY A 12 -39.20 20.89 -23.01
CA GLY A 12 -39.37 22.19 -22.35
C GLY A 12 -40.21 23.20 -23.13
N GLN A 13 -40.71 22.88 -24.33
CA GLN A 13 -41.62 23.75 -25.08
C GLN A 13 -43.07 23.68 -24.54
N SER A 14 -43.75 24.82 -24.49
CA SER A 14 -45.15 24.92 -24.08
C SER A 14 -46.00 25.50 -25.22
N LEU A 15 -47.14 24.88 -25.50
CA LEU A 15 -48.04 25.25 -26.60
C LEU A 15 -49.47 25.44 -26.08
N GLU A 16 -50.01 26.65 -26.26
CA GLU A 16 -51.41 26.98 -25.97
C GLU A 16 -52.29 26.59 -27.18
N CYS A 17 -53.31 25.78 -26.94
CA CYS A 17 -54.12 25.21 -28.01
C CYS A 17 -55.54 24.85 -27.52
N PHE A 18 -56.38 24.41 -28.45
CA PHE A 18 -57.74 23.99 -28.19
C PHE A 18 -57.93 22.51 -28.52
N LEU A 19 -58.68 21.76 -27.70
CA LEU A 19 -58.99 20.35 -27.99
C LEU A 19 -59.74 20.23 -29.33
N ALA A 20 -59.21 19.40 -30.23
CA ALA A 20 -59.89 19.02 -31.47
C ALA A 20 -60.92 17.89 -31.24
N ARG A 21 -60.67 17.04 -30.22
CA ARG A 21 -61.56 15.98 -29.72
C ARG A 21 -61.43 15.89 -28.19
N ALA A 22 -62.42 15.32 -27.51
CA ALA A 22 -62.34 15.10 -26.06
C ALA A 22 -61.15 14.19 -25.72
N PHE A 23 -60.38 14.57 -24.69
CA PHE A 23 -59.26 13.78 -24.19
C PHE A 23 -59.67 13.08 -22.90
N THR A 24 -59.62 11.75 -22.90
CA THR A 24 -60.15 10.93 -21.79
C THR A 24 -59.05 10.34 -20.90
N GLY A 25 -57.78 10.52 -21.27
CA GLY A 25 -56.63 9.96 -20.55
C GLY A 25 -56.28 8.51 -20.91
N THR A 26 -57.15 7.79 -21.62
CA THR A 26 -56.87 6.44 -22.18
C THR A 26 -56.28 6.49 -23.60
N ASP A 27 -56.32 7.65 -24.24
CA ASP A 27 -55.85 7.85 -25.61
C ASP A 27 -54.30 7.78 -25.67
N SER A 28 -53.72 7.25 -26.74
CA SER A 28 -52.26 7.26 -26.96
C SER A 28 -51.72 8.62 -27.42
N ASP A 29 -52.61 9.50 -27.89
CA ASP A 29 -52.30 10.81 -28.44
C ASP A 29 -53.39 11.84 -28.10
N ILE A 30 -53.00 13.11 -28.16
CA ILE A 30 -53.90 14.27 -28.02
C ILE A 30 -53.95 15.04 -29.33
N ASN A 31 -55.16 15.38 -29.77
CA ASN A 31 -55.42 16.11 -31.00
C ASN A 31 -55.84 17.53 -30.65
N VAL A 32 -55.11 18.52 -31.17
CA VAL A 32 -55.30 19.94 -30.83
C VAL A 32 -55.31 20.84 -32.06
N ILE A 33 -55.95 22.00 -31.92
CA ILE A 33 -56.00 23.06 -32.93
C ILE A 33 -55.24 24.28 -32.38
N ILE A 34 -54.27 24.78 -33.15
CA ILE A 34 -53.55 26.02 -32.86
C ILE A 34 -54.19 27.17 -33.65
N GLN A 35 -54.47 28.29 -32.96
CA GLN A 35 -54.96 29.52 -33.56
C GLN A 35 -53.82 30.54 -33.75
N PRO A 36 -53.88 31.44 -34.75
CA PRO A 36 -55.01 31.72 -35.66
C PRO A 36 -55.08 30.81 -36.90
N GLU A 37 -54.08 29.97 -37.15
CA GLU A 37 -53.91 29.20 -38.41
C GLU A 37 -54.89 28.01 -38.59
N GLN A 38 -55.72 27.69 -37.59
CA GLN A 38 -56.62 26.53 -37.57
C GLN A 38 -55.91 25.20 -37.88
N LYS A 39 -54.61 25.11 -37.59
CA LYS A 39 -53.80 23.94 -37.90
C LYS A 39 -54.07 22.85 -36.86
N ARG A 40 -54.48 21.67 -37.33
CA ARG A 40 -54.61 20.47 -36.50
C ARG A 40 -53.25 19.80 -36.31
N LEU A 41 -52.89 19.55 -35.07
CA LEU A 41 -51.68 18.81 -34.68
C LEU A 41 -52.05 17.65 -33.78
N VAL A 42 -51.25 16.59 -33.87
CA VAL A 42 -51.38 15.40 -33.04
C VAL A 42 -50.07 15.23 -32.29
N PHE A 43 -50.14 15.15 -30.97
CA PHE A 43 -48.99 14.90 -30.10
C PHE A 43 -49.16 13.54 -29.45
N ALA A 44 -48.16 12.69 -29.58
CA ALA A 44 -48.12 11.43 -28.86
C ALA A 44 -47.86 11.73 -27.37
N LEU A 45 -48.50 10.97 -26.46
CA LEU A 45 -48.39 11.25 -25.02
C LEU A 45 -46.95 11.08 -24.51
N ASP A 46 -46.12 10.26 -25.16
CA ASP A 46 -44.72 10.04 -24.82
C ASP A 46 -43.84 11.27 -25.05
N GLU A 47 -44.25 12.22 -25.89
CA GLU A 47 -43.57 13.50 -26.11
C GLU A 47 -43.97 14.57 -25.09
N ILE A 48 -45.05 14.32 -24.33
CA ILE A 48 -45.68 15.29 -23.43
C ILE A 48 -45.18 15.07 -22.00
N ALA A 49 -44.90 16.18 -21.31
CA ALA A 49 -44.60 16.18 -19.89
C ALA A 49 -45.88 16.25 -19.03
N TYR A 50 -46.70 17.27 -19.26
CA TYR A 50 -47.99 17.43 -18.62
C TYR A 50 -48.88 18.36 -19.44
N ILE A 51 -50.19 18.26 -19.20
CA ILE A 51 -51.21 19.05 -19.89
C ILE A 51 -51.99 19.84 -18.84
N LEU A 52 -52.02 21.16 -19.00
CA LEU A 52 -52.85 22.05 -18.19
C LEU A 52 -54.19 22.25 -18.92
N MET A 53 -55.30 22.01 -18.23
CA MET A 53 -56.66 22.10 -18.78
C MET A 53 -57.49 23.12 -18.00
N ALA A 54 -58.22 23.95 -18.73
CA ALA A 54 -59.01 25.03 -18.15
C ALA A 54 -60.31 24.51 -17.54
N GLY A 55 -60.62 25.01 -16.33
CA GLY A 55 -61.85 24.69 -15.59
C GLY A 55 -61.79 23.42 -14.72
N THR A 56 -62.71 23.34 -13.76
CA THR A 56 -62.90 22.17 -12.90
C THR A 56 -63.76 21.13 -13.63
N PRO A 57 -63.31 19.87 -13.79
CA PRO A 57 -64.09 18.83 -14.44
C PRO A 57 -65.30 18.46 -13.60
N SER A 58 -66.44 18.18 -14.25
CA SER A 58 -67.71 17.88 -13.58
C SER A 58 -67.65 16.65 -12.66
N TRP A 59 -66.69 15.74 -12.86
CA TRP A 59 -66.47 14.57 -12.00
C TRP A 59 -65.81 14.87 -10.64
N VAL A 60 -65.27 16.08 -10.44
CA VAL A 60 -64.74 16.54 -9.15
C VAL A 60 -65.86 16.99 -8.20
N ALA A 61 -66.98 17.46 -8.74
CA ALA A 61 -68.05 18.08 -7.96
C ALA A 61 -68.61 17.11 -6.90
N GLY A 62 -68.43 17.47 -5.62
CA GLY A 62 -68.96 16.71 -4.47
C GLY A 62 -68.12 15.52 -4.01
N ARG A 63 -66.93 15.27 -4.58
CA ARG A 63 -66.01 14.19 -4.15
C ARG A 63 -64.91 14.72 -3.23
N GLN A 64 -64.43 13.89 -2.31
CA GLN A 64 -63.23 14.18 -1.52
C GLN A 64 -61.99 13.55 -2.19
N PRO A 65 -60.82 14.22 -2.14
CA PRO A 65 -59.59 13.68 -2.67
C PRO A 65 -59.07 12.52 -1.82
N THR A 66 -58.54 11.50 -2.48
CA THR A 66 -57.92 10.31 -1.88
C THR A 66 -56.58 10.64 -1.23
N SER A 67 -55.81 11.54 -1.87
CA SER A 67 -54.52 12.00 -1.38
C SER A 67 -54.20 13.40 -1.90
N VAL A 68 -53.35 14.12 -1.18
CA VAL A 68 -52.66 15.31 -1.68
C VAL A 68 -51.20 14.92 -1.88
N GLU A 69 -50.70 15.19 -3.08
CA GLU A 69 -49.41 14.72 -3.51
C GLU A 69 -48.62 15.82 -4.19
N ARG A 70 -47.31 15.79 -3.96
CA ARG A 70 -46.38 16.69 -4.65
C ARG A 70 -45.80 15.97 -5.85
N VAL A 71 -46.03 16.51 -7.04
CA VAL A 71 -45.60 15.96 -8.32
C VAL A 71 -44.61 16.92 -8.96
N GLN A 72 -43.39 16.47 -9.22
CA GLN A 72 -42.45 17.20 -10.07
C GLN A 72 -42.28 16.45 -11.38
N THR A 73 -42.34 17.19 -12.49
CA THR A 73 -42.14 16.67 -13.85
C THR A 73 -40.69 16.77 -14.27
N ILE A 74 -40.29 16.05 -15.32
CA ILE A 74 -38.91 16.06 -15.83
C ILE A 74 -38.47 17.43 -16.37
N THR A 75 -39.41 18.30 -16.73
CA THR A 75 -39.11 19.69 -17.11
C THR A 75 -38.84 20.59 -15.90
N GLY A 76 -38.93 20.05 -14.68
CA GLY A 76 -38.69 20.77 -13.42
C GLY A 76 -39.95 21.39 -12.80
N ALA A 77 -41.07 21.46 -13.53
CA ALA A 77 -42.31 22.02 -13.02
C ALA A 77 -42.86 21.16 -11.86
N THR A 78 -43.21 21.82 -10.76
CA THR A 78 -43.66 21.18 -9.51
C THR A 78 -45.06 21.63 -9.15
N PHE A 79 -45.93 20.68 -8.80
CA PHE A 79 -47.32 20.90 -8.47
C PHE A 79 -47.69 20.16 -7.17
N SER A 80 -48.48 20.81 -6.32
CA SER A 80 -49.23 20.12 -5.26
C SER A 80 -50.62 19.85 -5.81
N VAL A 81 -51.00 18.58 -5.91
CA VAL A 81 -52.25 18.16 -6.55
C VAL A 81 -53.06 17.22 -5.67
N ALA A 82 -54.37 17.41 -5.70
CA ALA A 82 -55.36 16.51 -5.14
C ALA A 82 -55.65 15.40 -6.15
N ILE A 83 -55.49 14.15 -5.70
CA ILE A 83 -55.73 12.94 -6.49
C ILE A 83 -57.06 12.32 -6.06
N TYR A 84 -57.85 11.86 -7.03
CA TYR A 84 -59.13 11.19 -6.80
C TYR A 84 -59.08 9.75 -7.33
N GLU A 85 -59.79 8.84 -6.66
CA GLU A 85 -59.90 7.43 -7.05
C GLU A 85 -60.42 7.26 -8.49
N ASN A 86 -59.89 6.24 -9.19
CA ASN A 86 -60.25 5.82 -10.54
C ASN A 86 -59.87 6.78 -11.69
N LEU A 87 -58.87 7.63 -11.51
CA LEU A 87 -58.33 8.52 -12.55
C LEU A 87 -56.87 8.24 -12.91
N HIS A 88 -56.42 7.01 -12.64
CA HIS A 88 -55.13 6.49 -13.06
C HIS A 88 -55.30 5.69 -14.34
N PHE A 89 -54.62 6.12 -15.38
CA PHE A 89 -54.57 5.48 -16.68
C PHE A 89 -53.16 4.97 -16.95
N THR A 90 -53.03 4.02 -17.87
CA THR A 90 -51.72 3.44 -18.21
C THR A 90 -50.70 4.51 -18.61
N ALA A 91 -51.13 5.52 -19.37
CA ALA A 91 -50.25 6.59 -19.85
C ALA A 91 -50.02 7.73 -18.83
N GLY A 92 -50.91 7.92 -17.85
CA GLY A 92 -50.88 9.09 -16.98
C GLY A 92 -52.02 9.16 -15.98
N PHE A 93 -52.14 10.28 -15.27
CA PHE A 93 -53.25 10.51 -14.33
C PHE A 93 -53.63 11.99 -14.24
N PHE A 94 -54.86 12.24 -13.80
CA PHE A 94 -55.34 13.59 -13.51
C PHE A 94 -55.08 13.98 -12.06
N GLY A 95 -54.67 15.23 -11.86
CA GLY A 95 -54.60 15.90 -10.57
C GLY A 95 -55.23 17.28 -10.64
N ILE A 96 -55.84 17.72 -9.55
CA ILE A 96 -56.37 19.08 -9.40
C ILE A 96 -55.38 19.89 -8.57
N ALA A 97 -54.92 21.04 -9.07
CA ALA A 97 -53.98 21.88 -8.34
C ALA A 97 -54.55 22.34 -6.98
N VAL A 98 -53.75 22.22 -5.92
CA VAL A 98 -54.10 22.64 -4.55
C VAL A 98 -53.26 23.85 -4.17
N GLY A 99 -53.90 25.01 -3.99
CA GLY A 99 -53.25 26.31 -3.81
C GLY A 99 -53.42 27.22 -5.03
N THR A 100 -52.77 28.38 -5.07
CA THR A 100 -52.84 29.30 -6.21
C THR A 100 -51.97 28.76 -7.35
N PRO A 101 -52.52 28.31 -8.50
CA PRO A 101 -51.71 27.81 -9.60
C PRO A 101 -50.89 28.95 -10.22
N PRO A 102 -49.71 28.68 -10.81
CA PRO A 102 -48.88 29.71 -11.46
C PRO A 102 -49.55 30.35 -12.70
N VAL A 103 -50.68 29.83 -13.18
CA VAL A 103 -51.50 30.38 -14.27
C VAL A 103 -52.97 30.26 -13.86
N SER A 104 -53.71 31.38 -13.70
CA SER A 104 -54.98 31.43 -12.96
C SER A 104 -56.15 30.62 -13.54
N ASP A 105 -56.07 30.22 -14.81
CA ASP A 105 -57.21 29.67 -15.56
C ASP A 105 -57.17 28.14 -15.72
N PHE A 106 -56.10 27.47 -15.27
CA PHE A 106 -55.88 26.03 -15.46
C PHE A 106 -55.78 25.29 -14.12
N GLU A 107 -56.88 24.69 -13.68
CA GLU A 107 -56.98 23.98 -12.40
C GLU A 107 -56.67 22.49 -12.52
N THR A 108 -56.89 21.92 -13.71
CA THR A 108 -56.74 20.49 -13.96
C THR A 108 -55.44 20.20 -14.67
N ILE A 109 -54.72 19.19 -14.19
CA ILE A 109 -53.44 18.79 -14.76
C ILE A 109 -53.49 17.30 -15.07
N PHE A 110 -53.16 16.94 -16.31
CA PHE A 110 -52.87 15.55 -16.65
C PHE A 110 -51.36 15.35 -16.72
N PHE A 111 -50.85 14.44 -15.90
CA PHE A 111 -49.45 14.08 -15.86
C PHE A 111 -49.21 12.81 -16.65
N VAL A 112 -48.26 12.85 -17.58
CA VAL A 112 -47.80 11.64 -18.27
C VAL A 112 -46.82 10.90 -17.36
N ASN A 113 -47.07 9.62 -17.07
CA ASN A 113 -46.28 8.84 -16.10
C ASN A 113 -44.79 8.84 -16.45
N SER A 114 -44.45 8.72 -17.73
CA SER A 114 -43.07 8.71 -18.24
C SER A 114 -42.34 10.05 -18.11
N ALA A 115 -43.04 11.11 -17.70
CA ALA A 115 -42.50 12.46 -17.54
C ALA A 115 -42.52 12.96 -16.09
N ILE A 116 -42.79 12.08 -15.13
CA ILE A 116 -42.77 12.43 -13.71
C ILE A 116 -41.38 12.13 -13.16
N ARG A 117 -40.73 13.16 -12.62
CA ARG A 117 -39.43 13.07 -11.96
C ARG A 117 -39.56 12.52 -10.54
N TYR A 118 -40.57 12.96 -9.78
CA TYR A 118 -40.99 12.32 -8.54
C TYR A 118 -42.45 12.63 -8.20
N ARG A 119 -43.06 11.73 -7.42
CA ARG A 119 -44.42 11.84 -6.87
C ARG A 119 -44.38 11.39 -5.42
N HIS A 120 -44.71 12.27 -4.47
CA HIS A 120 -44.61 11.98 -3.04
C HIS A 120 -45.91 12.27 -2.31
N LEU A 121 -46.29 11.35 -1.42
CA LEU A 121 -47.45 11.47 -0.55
C LEU A 121 -47.11 12.39 0.63
N GLU A 122 -47.78 13.53 0.77
CA GLU A 122 -47.56 14.39 1.93
C GLU A 122 -48.36 13.84 3.14
N LYS A 123 -47.69 13.11 4.04
CA LYS A 123 -48.26 12.78 5.36
C LYS A 123 -47.65 13.69 6.43
N ALA A 124 -48.48 14.50 7.06
CA ALA A 124 -48.06 15.39 8.15
C ALA A 124 -47.70 14.62 9.42
N ILE A 125 -46.53 14.94 10.02
CA ILE A 125 -45.98 14.26 11.21
C ILE A 125 -46.95 14.26 12.41
N GLY A 126 -47.71 15.35 12.60
CA GLY A 126 -48.69 15.47 13.68
C GLY A 126 -49.78 14.39 13.58
N LYS A 127 -50.26 14.10 12.36
CA LYS A 127 -51.30 13.09 12.15
C LYS A 127 -50.79 11.67 12.45
N ILE A 128 -49.54 11.38 12.09
CA ILE A 128 -48.90 10.09 12.39
C ILE A 128 -48.74 9.86 13.90
N LEU A 129 -48.39 10.92 14.65
CA LEU A 129 -48.26 10.86 16.11
C LEU A 129 -49.62 10.77 16.82
N GLN A 130 -50.65 11.41 16.24
CA GLN A 130 -52.03 11.30 16.70
C GLN A 130 -52.58 9.88 16.54
N ASP A 131 -52.41 9.29 15.36
CA ASP A 131 -52.91 7.95 15.04
C ASP A 131 -52.27 6.86 15.93
N LYS A 132 -51.06 7.11 16.44
CA LYS A 132 -50.34 6.21 17.36
C LYS A 132 -50.56 6.55 18.85
N GLY A 133 -51.40 7.53 19.15
CA GLY A 133 -51.76 7.92 20.52
C GLY A 133 -50.67 8.66 21.29
N PHE A 134 -49.60 9.13 20.62
CA PHE A 134 -48.51 9.83 21.28
C PHE A 134 -48.81 11.31 21.53
N VAL A 135 -49.71 11.92 20.75
CA VAL A 135 -50.07 13.34 20.86
C VAL A 135 -51.57 13.53 20.59
N THR A 136 -52.25 14.36 21.38
CA THR A 136 -53.67 14.69 21.17
C THR A 136 -53.86 15.75 20.09
N HIS A 137 -55.06 15.79 19.49
CA HIS A 137 -55.40 16.76 18.44
C HIS A 137 -55.26 18.22 18.90
N GLU A 138 -55.65 18.50 20.15
CA GLU A 138 -55.51 19.83 20.77
C GLU A 138 -54.05 20.26 20.86
N LYS A 139 -53.15 19.33 21.24
CA LYS A 139 -51.73 19.64 21.41
C LYS A 139 -51.01 19.87 20.08
N ILE A 140 -51.39 19.16 19.02
CA ILE A 140 -50.89 19.42 17.66
C ILE A 140 -51.30 20.82 17.20
N SER A 141 -52.55 21.21 17.45
CA SER A 141 -53.07 22.51 17.04
C SER A 141 -52.40 23.67 17.79
N GLU A 142 -52.11 23.49 19.07
CA GLU A 142 -51.34 24.44 19.89
C GLU A 142 -49.90 24.61 19.36
N VAL A 143 -49.21 23.51 19.05
CA VAL A 143 -47.85 23.54 18.50
C VAL A 143 -47.80 24.17 17.12
N LEU A 144 -48.82 23.96 16.27
CA LEU A 144 -48.89 24.58 14.95
C LEU A 144 -49.02 26.11 15.06
N LYS A 145 -49.79 26.64 16.02
CA LYS A 145 -49.87 28.10 16.27
C LYS A 145 -48.53 28.68 16.74
N VAL A 146 -47.84 27.97 17.64
CA VAL A 146 -46.51 28.39 18.12
C VAL A 146 -45.47 28.35 16.99
N GLN A 147 -45.58 27.39 16.05
CA GLN A 147 -44.71 27.31 14.89
C GLN A 147 -44.94 28.46 13.90
N GLU A 148 -46.19 28.92 13.73
CA GLU A 148 -46.50 30.08 12.90
C GLU A 148 -45.81 31.36 13.40
N GLU A 149 -45.69 31.52 14.73
CA GLU A 149 -44.94 32.60 15.37
C GLU A 149 -43.42 32.37 15.33
N LEU A 150 -42.96 31.12 15.44
CA LEU A 150 -41.56 30.72 15.46
C LEU A 150 -41.18 29.94 14.19
N ARG A 151 -41.17 30.63 13.04
CA ARG A 151 -40.96 30.04 11.70
C ARG A 151 -39.70 29.18 11.53
N ASN A 152 -38.69 29.36 12.38
CA ASN A 152 -37.41 28.64 12.29
C ASN A 152 -37.36 27.32 13.09
N ARG A 153 -38.44 26.96 13.80
CA ARG A 153 -38.49 25.73 14.62
C ARG A 153 -39.35 24.65 13.95
N ARG A 154 -38.91 23.39 14.05
CA ARG A 154 -39.62 22.25 13.46
C ARG A 154 -40.73 21.76 14.40
N VAL A 155 -41.89 21.38 13.86
CA VAL A 155 -43.03 20.82 14.63
C VAL A 155 -42.60 19.65 15.52
N GLY A 156 -41.70 18.79 15.05
CA GLY A 156 -41.21 17.63 15.83
C GLY A 156 -40.45 18.02 17.10
N GLU A 157 -39.69 19.11 17.06
CA GLU A 157 -38.95 19.62 18.23
C GLU A 157 -39.92 20.24 19.24
N LEU A 158 -40.87 21.04 18.76
CA LEU A 158 -41.91 21.65 19.59
C LEU A 158 -42.86 20.61 20.22
N LEU A 159 -43.14 19.51 19.52
CA LEU A 159 -43.89 18.38 20.07
C LEU A 159 -43.10 17.61 21.12
N SER A 160 -41.78 17.46 20.94
CA SER A 160 -40.93 16.82 21.94
C SER A 160 -40.92 17.60 23.26
N GLU A 161 -40.79 18.93 23.16
CA GLU A 161 -40.76 19.84 24.31
C GLU A 161 -42.13 19.99 24.99
N SER A 162 -43.21 20.18 24.22
CA SER A 162 -44.52 20.51 24.79
C SER A 162 -45.38 19.31 25.17
N ALA A 163 -45.21 18.16 24.51
CA ALA A 163 -45.96 16.94 24.77
C ALA A 163 -45.15 15.89 25.55
N ASN A 164 -43.93 16.25 25.98
CA ASN A 164 -43.00 15.38 26.73
C ASN A 164 -42.76 14.03 26.02
N VAL A 165 -42.80 14.03 24.69
CA VAL A 165 -42.50 12.86 23.87
C VAL A 165 -41.00 12.83 23.63
N PRO A 166 -40.27 11.82 24.14
CA PRO A 166 -38.83 11.74 23.93
C PRO A 166 -38.47 11.83 22.45
N GLN A 167 -37.48 12.64 22.12
CA GLN A 167 -37.03 12.88 20.74
C GLN A 167 -36.69 11.56 20.02
N GLU A 168 -36.16 10.59 20.77
CA GLU A 168 -35.87 9.23 20.30
C GLU A 168 -37.13 8.47 19.82
N ILE A 169 -38.30 8.70 20.42
CA ILE A 169 -39.58 8.11 19.97
C ILE A 169 -40.03 8.76 18.67
N ILE A 170 -39.84 10.07 18.52
CA ILE A 170 -40.18 10.80 17.29
C ILE A 170 -39.29 10.32 16.14
N GLU A 171 -37.97 10.19 16.39
CA GLU A 171 -36.99 9.69 15.42
C GLU A 171 -37.24 8.22 15.06
N LYS A 172 -37.50 7.35 16.05
CA LYS A 172 -37.89 5.95 15.82
C LYS A 172 -39.23 5.83 15.09
N THR A 173 -40.17 6.75 15.31
CA THR A 173 -41.47 6.75 14.61
C THR A 173 -41.32 7.20 13.16
N LEU A 174 -40.45 8.19 12.90
CA LEU A 174 -40.08 8.61 11.54
C LEU A 174 -39.35 7.50 10.79
N GLN A 175 -38.37 6.85 11.43
CA GLN A 175 -37.70 5.68 10.88
C GLN A 175 -38.70 4.55 10.60
N LYS A 176 -39.57 4.18 11.56
CA LYS A 176 -40.57 3.12 11.34
C LYS A 176 -41.58 3.48 10.24
N ALA A 177 -42.04 4.73 10.15
CA ALA A 177 -42.91 5.17 9.06
C ALA A 177 -42.23 5.07 7.69
N GLN A 178 -40.90 5.26 7.63
CA GLN A 178 -40.09 5.05 6.43
C GLN A 178 -39.74 3.57 6.17
N THR A 179 -39.70 2.73 7.21
CA THR A 179 -39.27 1.32 7.12
C THR A 179 -40.44 0.35 6.90
N ASP A 180 -41.64 0.67 7.42
CA ASP A 180 -42.84 -0.17 7.28
C ASP A 180 -43.34 -0.29 5.83
N SER A 181 -42.93 0.61 4.93
CA SER A 181 -43.22 0.47 3.48
C SER A 181 -42.24 -0.44 2.74
N ARG A 182 -41.08 -0.79 3.32
CA ARG A 182 -39.95 -1.42 2.60
C ARG A 182 -39.62 -2.87 3.00
N SER A 183 -40.10 -3.41 4.12
CA SER A 183 -39.47 -4.60 4.73
C SER A 183 -40.09 -6.00 4.51
N LYS A 184 -41.06 -6.21 3.59
CA LYS A 184 -41.65 -7.56 3.39
C LYS A 184 -41.91 -8.02 1.95
N ALA A 185 -41.11 -7.61 0.96
CA ALA A 185 -41.23 -8.15 -0.40
C ALA A 185 -40.11 -9.17 -0.69
N ARG A 186 -40.44 -10.45 -0.93
CA ARG A 186 -39.45 -11.46 -1.35
C ARG A 186 -39.15 -11.26 -2.83
N VAL A 187 -37.87 -11.35 -3.23
CA VAL A 187 -37.44 -11.14 -4.63
C VAL A 187 -38.19 -12.05 -5.61
N GLY A 188 -38.46 -13.30 -5.23
CA GLY A 188 -39.26 -14.22 -6.05
C GLY A 188 -40.67 -13.72 -6.33
N ASP A 189 -41.35 -13.16 -5.32
CA ASP A 189 -42.71 -12.63 -5.45
C ASP A 189 -42.73 -11.38 -6.34
N ILE A 190 -41.71 -10.52 -6.23
CA ILE A 190 -41.54 -9.32 -7.07
C ILE A 190 -41.41 -9.70 -8.55
N LEU A 191 -40.63 -10.73 -8.84
CA LEU A 191 -40.40 -11.18 -10.22
C LEU A 191 -41.64 -11.88 -10.81
N ILE A 192 -42.45 -12.54 -9.97
CA ILE A 192 -43.75 -13.10 -10.37
C ILE A 192 -44.75 -11.97 -10.67
N GLU A 193 -44.85 -10.95 -9.80
CA GLU A 193 -45.69 -9.77 -10.01
C GLU A 193 -45.31 -9.00 -11.29
N ALA A 194 -44.02 -8.93 -11.61
CA ALA A 194 -43.51 -8.31 -12.83
C ALA A 194 -43.71 -9.15 -14.10
N GLY A 195 -44.25 -10.37 -13.99
CA GLY A 195 -44.47 -11.28 -15.12
C GLY A 195 -43.19 -11.87 -15.72
N LEU A 196 -42.05 -11.77 -15.04
CA LEU A 196 -40.75 -12.22 -15.53
C LEU A 196 -40.50 -13.72 -15.27
N VAL A 197 -41.10 -14.27 -14.23
CA VAL A 197 -40.99 -15.70 -13.86
C VAL A 197 -42.30 -16.24 -13.31
N THR A 198 -42.49 -17.55 -13.42
CA THR A 198 -43.63 -18.28 -12.84
C THR A 198 -43.29 -18.82 -11.46
N LYS A 199 -44.33 -19.11 -10.66
CA LYS A 199 -44.17 -19.71 -9.32
C LYS A 199 -43.39 -21.04 -9.36
N ASP A 200 -43.65 -21.89 -10.36
CA ASP A 200 -42.94 -23.17 -10.56
C ASP A 200 -41.44 -22.97 -10.87
N GLN A 201 -41.09 -21.94 -11.65
CA GLN A 201 -39.69 -21.61 -11.95
C GLN A 201 -38.94 -21.11 -10.70
N VAL A 202 -39.61 -20.31 -9.85
CA VAL A 202 -39.03 -19.84 -8.57
C VAL A 202 -38.85 -21.01 -7.59
N GLU A 203 -39.82 -21.92 -7.50
CA GLU A 203 -39.73 -23.11 -6.63
C GLU A 203 -38.59 -24.06 -7.08
N LYS A 204 -38.43 -24.28 -8.40
CA LYS A 204 -37.31 -25.06 -8.96
C LYS A 204 -35.95 -24.41 -8.70
N ALA A 205 -35.85 -23.09 -8.82
CA ALA A 205 -34.63 -22.35 -8.50
C ALA A 205 -34.31 -22.35 -7.00
N LEU A 206 -35.32 -22.41 -6.12
CA LEU A 206 -35.12 -22.59 -4.68
C LEU A 206 -34.70 -24.02 -4.32
N ALA A 207 -35.21 -25.03 -5.03
CA ALA A 207 -34.85 -26.42 -4.80
C ALA A 207 -33.40 -26.76 -5.16
N SER A 208 -32.77 -26.02 -6.09
CA SER A 208 -31.35 -26.17 -6.43
C SER A 208 -30.40 -25.59 -5.37
N GLN A 209 -30.93 -24.89 -4.36
CA GLN A 209 -30.16 -24.24 -3.29
C GLN A 209 -29.63 -25.21 -2.20
N ILE A 210 -29.77 -26.53 -2.39
CA ILE A 210 -29.50 -27.56 -1.37
C ILE A 210 -27.99 -27.84 -1.12
N SER A 211 -27.06 -27.33 -1.94
CA SER A 211 -25.61 -27.51 -1.69
C SER A 211 -24.92 -26.27 -1.10
N GLY A 212 -24.91 -26.15 0.23
CA GLY A 212 -23.85 -25.52 1.04
C GLY A 212 -23.52 -24.02 0.88
N ARG A 213 -24.02 -23.29 -0.14
CA ARG A 213 -23.82 -21.84 -0.32
C ARG A 213 -25.16 -21.12 -0.46
N LYS A 214 -25.39 -20.08 0.35
CA LYS A 214 -26.54 -19.17 0.26
C LYS A 214 -26.39 -18.25 -0.96
N VAL A 215 -26.59 -18.77 -2.17
CA VAL A 215 -26.70 -17.95 -3.39
C VAL A 215 -28.06 -17.27 -3.42
N ARG A 216 -28.15 -16.00 -3.86
CA ARG A 216 -29.40 -15.25 -3.87
C ARG A 216 -30.31 -15.75 -4.99
N ILE A 217 -31.63 -15.74 -4.78
CA ILE A 217 -32.61 -16.26 -5.76
C ILE A 217 -32.53 -15.53 -7.12
N GLY A 218 -32.26 -14.22 -7.14
CA GLY A 218 -32.06 -13.46 -8.38
C GLY A 218 -30.86 -13.94 -9.20
N GLU A 219 -29.74 -14.24 -8.54
CA GLU A 219 -28.53 -14.77 -9.18
C GLU A 219 -28.76 -16.17 -9.76
N LEU A 220 -29.53 -17.02 -9.07
CA LEU A 220 -29.92 -18.34 -9.55
C LEU A 220 -30.83 -18.27 -10.79
N LEU A 221 -31.76 -17.32 -10.82
CA LEU A 221 -32.64 -17.13 -11.98
C LEU A 221 -31.88 -16.59 -13.19
N ILE A 222 -30.87 -15.74 -12.99
CA ILE A 222 -29.97 -15.26 -14.05
C ILE A 222 -29.08 -16.40 -14.57
N ALA A 223 -28.46 -17.18 -13.67
CA ALA A 223 -27.59 -18.30 -14.04
C ALA A 223 -28.32 -19.40 -14.83
N ASN A 224 -29.62 -19.60 -14.56
CA ASN A 224 -30.48 -20.52 -15.30
C ASN A 224 -31.04 -19.92 -16.61
N GLY A 225 -30.64 -18.69 -16.98
CA GLY A 225 -31.08 -18.02 -18.20
C GLY A 225 -32.56 -17.62 -18.22
N LEU A 226 -33.21 -17.54 -17.06
CA LEU A 226 -34.65 -17.24 -16.96
C LEU A 226 -34.94 -15.74 -17.00
N ILE A 227 -34.02 -14.91 -16.49
CA ILE A 227 -34.10 -13.44 -16.51
C ILE A 227 -32.70 -12.85 -16.73
N THR A 228 -32.62 -11.61 -17.21
CA THR A 228 -31.36 -10.85 -17.27
C THR A 228 -31.14 -10.03 -15.99
N GLU A 229 -29.90 -9.59 -15.74
CA GLU A 229 -29.57 -8.69 -14.63
C GLU A 229 -30.36 -7.37 -14.72
N ASP A 230 -30.51 -6.82 -15.93
CA ASP A 230 -31.32 -5.61 -16.15
C ASP A 230 -32.79 -5.82 -15.84
N GLN A 231 -33.37 -6.98 -16.19
CA GLN A 231 -34.76 -7.31 -15.87
C GLN A 231 -34.95 -7.42 -14.34
N LEU A 232 -34.00 -8.05 -13.65
CA LEU A 232 -34.00 -8.16 -12.19
C LEU A 232 -33.92 -6.77 -11.53
N LEU A 233 -32.95 -5.95 -11.94
CA LEU A 233 -32.74 -4.62 -11.38
C LEU A 233 -33.91 -3.67 -11.66
N ASN A 234 -34.53 -3.73 -12.84
CA ASN A 234 -35.72 -2.94 -13.17
C ASN A 234 -36.95 -3.34 -12.35
N ALA A 235 -37.16 -4.64 -12.13
CA ALA A 235 -38.26 -5.13 -11.30
C ALA A 235 -38.07 -4.69 -9.83
N LEU A 236 -36.84 -4.76 -9.31
CA LEU A 236 -36.51 -4.27 -7.98
C LEU A 236 -36.64 -2.76 -7.88
N ALA A 237 -36.12 -2.00 -8.84
CA ALA A 237 -36.24 -0.54 -8.89
C ALA A 237 -37.71 -0.09 -8.85
N THR A 238 -38.57 -0.76 -9.62
CA THR A 238 -40.01 -0.50 -9.65
C THR A 238 -40.67 -0.79 -8.30
N LYS A 239 -40.37 -1.95 -7.68
CA LYS A 239 -40.95 -2.30 -6.37
C LYS A 239 -40.52 -1.34 -5.25
N PHE A 240 -39.25 -0.93 -5.25
CA PHE A 240 -38.68 -0.06 -4.23
C PHE A 240 -38.79 1.44 -4.54
N GLN A 241 -39.47 1.80 -5.64
CA GLN A 241 -39.65 3.18 -6.12
C GLN A 241 -38.32 3.93 -6.31
N MET A 242 -37.31 3.22 -6.84
CA MET A 242 -36.00 3.76 -7.17
C MET A 242 -35.88 3.96 -8.68
N ARG A 243 -35.08 4.93 -9.11
CA ARG A 243 -34.79 5.15 -10.55
C ARG A 243 -33.72 4.17 -11.01
N PHE A 244 -33.90 3.51 -12.15
CA PHE A 244 -32.83 2.78 -12.84
C PHE A 244 -32.07 3.76 -13.76
N VAL A 245 -30.75 3.84 -13.64
CA VAL A 245 -29.93 4.84 -14.35
C VAL A 245 -28.78 4.17 -15.10
N ASP A 246 -28.46 4.71 -16.28
CA ASP A 246 -27.26 4.35 -17.03
C ASP A 246 -26.12 5.31 -16.66
N LEU A 247 -25.10 4.78 -16.00
CA LEU A 247 -23.94 5.57 -15.57
C LEU A 247 -23.05 6.01 -16.74
N ALA A 248 -23.13 5.36 -17.90
CA ALA A 248 -22.35 5.75 -19.07
C ALA A 248 -22.87 7.05 -19.71
N ALA A 249 -24.15 7.36 -19.50
CA ALA A 249 -24.83 8.54 -20.06
C ALA A 249 -24.85 9.75 -19.11
N LEU A 250 -24.32 9.61 -17.89
CA LEU A 250 -24.35 10.63 -16.84
C LEU A 250 -22.94 11.08 -16.47
N THR A 251 -22.78 12.39 -16.25
CA THR A 251 -21.53 12.97 -15.75
C THR A 251 -21.72 13.32 -14.27
N PRO A 252 -20.99 12.67 -13.33
CA PRO A 252 -21.11 12.98 -11.91
C PRO A 252 -20.54 14.36 -11.57
N SER A 253 -21.07 15.02 -10.54
CA SER A 253 -20.53 16.30 -10.06
C SER A 253 -19.28 16.09 -9.20
N GLU A 254 -18.32 17.02 -9.29
CA GLU A 254 -17.08 16.95 -8.49
C GLU A 254 -17.37 16.97 -6.99
N GLU A 255 -18.38 17.71 -6.56
CA GLU A 255 -18.83 17.78 -5.16
C GLU A 255 -19.35 16.42 -4.67
N ALA A 256 -20.07 15.67 -5.52
CA ALA A 256 -20.56 14.33 -5.18
C ALA A 256 -19.41 13.31 -5.10
N LEU A 257 -18.45 13.38 -6.02
CA LEU A 257 -17.24 12.55 -5.99
C LEU A 257 -16.40 12.82 -4.74
N ALA A 258 -16.31 14.09 -4.29
CA ALA A 258 -15.59 14.45 -3.08
C ALA A 258 -16.30 14.01 -1.78
N ALA A 259 -17.62 13.82 -1.82
CA ALA A 259 -18.41 13.46 -0.63
C ALA A 259 -18.23 11.99 -0.20
N LEU A 260 -17.79 11.10 -1.09
CA LEU A 260 -17.48 9.70 -0.78
C LEU A 260 -16.01 9.39 -1.06
N SER A 261 -15.32 8.76 -0.09
CA SER A 261 -13.96 8.30 -0.30
C SER A 261 -13.91 7.02 -1.15
N GLU A 262 -12.79 6.78 -1.82
CA GLU A 262 -12.54 5.57 -2.62
C GLU A 262 -12.80 4.27 -1.82
N GLY A 263 -12.34 4.23 -0.57
CA GLY A 263 -12.59 3.08 0.31
C GLY A 263 -14.07 2.86 0.61
N LEU A 264 -14.88 3.93 0.67
CA LEU A 264 -16.31 3.84 0.96
C LEU A 264 -17.12 3.41 -0.27
N VAL A 265 -16.80 3.93 -1.45
CA VAL A 265 -17.46 3.54 -2.72
C VAL A 265 -17.17 2.09 -3.08
N ASN A 266 -15.93 1.61 -2.84
CA ASN A 266 -15.57 0.20 -3.04
C ASN A 266 -16.20 -0.71 -1.99
N ARG A 267 -16.16 -0.35 -0.70
CA ARG A 267 -16.72 -1.19 0.38
C ARG A 267 -18.24 -1.39 0.25
N LEU A 268 -18.97 -0.34 -0.10
CA LEU A 268 -20.42 -0.39 -0.23
C LEU A 268 -20.90 -0.73 -1.64
N HIS A 269 -19.98 -0.78 -2.61
CA HIS A 269 -20.24 -0.95 -4.04
C HIS A 269 -21.30 0.04 -4.56
N VAL A 270 -20.99 1.32 -4.40
CA VAL A 270 -21.88 2.44 -4.74
C VAL A 270 -21.12 3.55 -5.46
N PHE A 271 -21.82 4.38 -6.24
CA PHE A 271 -21.21 5.47 -6.98
C PHE A 271 -21.97 6.78 -6.80
N PRO A 272 -21.35 7.88 -6.32
CA PRO A 272 -22.03 9.16 -6.14
C PRO A 272 -22.23 9.86 -7.48
N LEU A 273 -23.40 10.47 -7.68
CA LEU A 273 -23.78 11.12 -8.93
C LEU A 273 -23.83 12.63 -8.80
N GLU A 274 -24.64 13.14 -7.88
CA GLU A 274 -24.86 14.57 -7.73
C GLU A 274 -25.20 14.92 -6.29
N ILE A 275 -24.92 16.16 -5.91
CA ILE A 275 -25.41 16.78 -4.69
C ILE A 275 -26.40 17.86 -5.10
N ASP A 276 -27.62 17.78 -4.57
CA ASP A 276 -28.65 18.81 -4.71
C ASP A 276 -29.02 19.32 -3.31
N GLY A 277 -28.45 20.46 -2.93
CA GLY A 277 -28.58 21.04 -1.59
C GLY A 277 -28.02 20.13 -0.49
N ASN A 278 -28.90 19.52 0.30
CA ASN A 278 -28.53 18.55 1.35
C ASN A 278 -28.82 17.08 0.95
N ARG A 279 -29.01 16.81 -0.33
CA ARG A 279 -29.32 15.48 -0.86
C ARG A 279 -28.17 14.97 -1.73
N LEU A 280 -27.60 13.83 -1.37
CA LEU A 280 -26.57 13.13 -2.15
C LEU A 280 -27.24 11.97 -2.89
N VAL A 281 -27.19 12.00 -4.22
CA VAL A 281 -27.69 10.93 -5.09
C VAL A 281 -26.59 9.91 -5.30
N VAL A 282 -26.87 8.64 -5.00
CA VAL A 282 -25.90 7.55 -5.02
C VAL A 282 -26.48 6.35 -5.77
N ALA A 283 -25.76 5.85 -6.76
CA ALA A 283 -26.09 4.63 -7.48
C ALA A 283 -25.67 3.38 -6.69
N THR A 284 -26.54 2.36 -6.64
CA THR A 284 -26.28 1.07 -6.00
C THR A 284 -26.80 -0.09 -6.86
N SER A 285 -26.12 -1.23 -6.81
CA SER A 285 -26.59 -2.49 -7.43
C SER A 285 -27.40 -3.36 -6.46
N ALA A 286 -27.53 -2.97 -5.19
CA ALA A 286 -28.18 -3.76 -4.14
C ALA A 286 -29.36 -3.02 -3.48
N PRO A 287 -30.45 -2.73 -4.24
CA PRO A 287 -31.60 -1.94 -3.74
C PRO A 287 -32.34 -2.58 -2.57
N THR A 288 -32.16 -3.89 -2.34
CA THR A 288 -32.78 -4.63 -1.23
C THR A 288 -32.02 -4.48 0.10
N ASN A 289 -30.84 -3.84 0.11
CA ASN A 289 -30.03 -3.69 1.32
C ASN A 289 -30.27 -2.31 1.96
N PRO A 290 -31.09 -2.22 3.03
CA PRO A 290 -31.39 -0.94 3.67
C PRO A 290 -30.17 -0.30 4.34
N ALA A 291 -29.16 -1.09 4.72
CA ALA A 291 -27.97 -0.60 5.42
C ALA A 291 -27.11 0.35 4.57
N ILE A 292 -27.13 0.22 3.24
CA ILE A 292 -26.36 1.09 2.33
C ILE A 292 -26.75 2.55 2.53
N GLY A 293 -28.05 2.84 2.59
CA GLY A 293 -28.53 4.20 2.78
C GLY A 293 -28.20 4.75 4.17
N ASP A 294 -28.23 3.91 5.21
CA ASP A 294 -27.93 4.30 6.59
C ASP A 294 -26.43 4.57 6.80
N ASP A 295 -25.57 3.69 6.27
CA ASP A 295 -24.12 3.85 6.28
C ASP A 295 -23.71 5.15 5.56
N LEU A 296 -24.29 5.41 4.39
CA LEU A 296 -24.01 6.63 3.62
C LEU A 296 -24.51 7.88 4.34
N ARG A 297 -25.68 7.85 4.98
CA ARG A 297 -26.19 8.95 5.82
C ARG A 297 -25.24 9.23 6.98
N PHE A 298 -24.79 8.18 7.67
CA PHE A 298 -23.90 8.30 8.82
C PHE A 298 -22.54 8.89 8.43
N CYS A 299 -21.95 8.41 7.33
CA CYS A 299 -20.63 8.84 6.87
C CYS A 299 -20.63 10.25 6.27
N THR A 300 -21.69 10.64 5.56
CA THR A 300 -21.68 11.87 4.75
C THR A 300 -22.48 13.02 5.35
N LYS A 301 -23.37 12.75 6.32
CA LYS A 301 -24.34 13.71 6.89
C LYS A 301 -25.36 14.28 5.89
N TYR A 302 -25.34 13.85 4.63
CA TYR A 302 -26.36 14.17 3.63
C TYR A 302 -27.59 13.28 3.77
N SER A 303 -28.73 13.78 3.29
CA SER A 303 -29.86 12.92 2.97
C SER A 303 -29.54 12.10 1.72
N ILE A 304 -29.70 10.78 1.78
CA ILE A 304 -29.27 9.88 0.69
C ILE A 304 -30.45 9.53 -0.21
N ASP A 305 -30.27 9.73 -1.52
CA ASP A 305 -31.15 9.25 -2.57
C ASP A 305 -30.50 8.08 -3.30
N LEU A 306 -31.10 6.89 -3.21
CA LEU A 306 -30.57 5.72 -3.90
C LEU A 306 -31.21 5.56 -5.28
N VAL A 307 -30.36 5.45 -6.29
CA VAL A 307 -30.73 5.02 -7.63
C VAL A 307 -30.09 3.67 -7.94
N VAL A 308 -30.67 2.91 -8.87
CA VAL A 308 -30.22 1.57 -9.23
C VAL A 308 -29.40 1.65 -10.51
N ALA A 309 -28.22 1.04 -10.50
CA ALA A 309 -27.40 0.83 -11.69
C ALA A 309 -26.81 -0.60 -11.65
N SER A 310 -26.38 -1.12 -12.79
CA SER A 310 -25.75 -2.44 -12.83
C SER A 310 -24.43 -2.45 -12.06
N SER A 311 -24.07 -3.63 -11.53
CA SER A 311 -22.80 -3.80 -10.82
C SER A 311 -21.59 -3.48 -11.71
N ALA A 312 -21.66 -3.85 -12.99
CA ALA A 312 -20.64 -3.59 -13.99
C ALA A 312 -20.42 -2.09 -14.22
N GLN A 313 -21.51 -1.32 -14.39
CA GLN A 313 -21.43 0.13 -14.57
C GLN A 313 -20.87 0.84 -13.35
N ILE A 314 -21.23 0.42 -12.14
CA ILE A 314 -20.69 1.00 -10.90
C ILE A 314 -19.18 0.76 -10.81
N THR A 315 -18.73 -0.47 -11.09
CA THR A 315 -17.31 -0.82 -11.10
C THR A 315 -16.54 0.05 -12.09
N GLN A 316 -17.02 0.16 -13.32
CA GLN A 316 -16.39 0.96 -14.37
C GLN A 316 -16.35 2.46 -14.03
N ALA A 317 -17.40 2.98 -13.39
CA ALA A 317 -17.46 4.38 -12.97
C ALA A 317 -16.48 4.68 -11.83
N ILE A 318 -16.34 3.77 -10.86
CA ILE A 318 -15.32 3.87 -9.79
C ILE A 318 -13.91 3.87 -10.41
N GLU A 319 -13.63 2.94 -11.33
CA GLU A 319 -12.36 2.87 -12.05
C GLU A 319 -12.02 4.15 -12.79
N ARG A 320 -13.00 4.74 -13.47
CA ARG A 320 -12.80 5.96 -14.25
C ARG A 320 -12.60 7.22 -13.40
N HIS A 321 -13.27 7.34 -12.26
CA HIS A 321 -13.33 8.61 -11.53
C HIS A 321 -12.49 8.65 -10.23
N TYR A 322 -12.20 7.50 -9.62
CA TYR A 322 -11.40 7.45 -8.39
C TYR A 322 -9.94 7.04 -8.62
N LEU A 323 -9.63 6.24 -9.65
CA LEU A 323 -8.28 5.69 -9.86
C LEU A 323 -7.32 6.63 -10.65
N HIS A 324 -7.80 7.71 -11.28
CA HIS A 324 -6.98 8.65 -12.08
C HIS A 324 -6.32 9.81 -11.30
N LYS A 325 -6.15 9.70 -9.96
CA LYS A 325 -5.40 10.69 -9.15
C LYS A 325 -4.01 10.20 -8.68
N ASN A 326 -3.48 9.11 -9.25
CA ASN A 326 -2.21 8.47 -8.83
C ASN A 326 -1.13 8.44 -9.94
N ASP A 327 -0.89 9.57 -10.63
CA ASP A 327 0.05 9.65 -11.77
C ASP A 327 1.50 9.20 -11.45
N GLU A 328 1.96 9.29 -10.19
CA GLU A 328 3.34 8.92 -9.81
C GLU A 328 3.57 7.41 -9.62
N VAL A 329 2.51 6.66 -9.32
CA VAL A 329 2.63 5.21 -9.20
C VAL A 329 2.66 4.61 -10.60
N ASP A 330 1.81 5.10 -11.50
CA ASP A 330 1.72 4.62 -12.89
C ASP A 330 3.02 4.89 -13.67
N THR A 331 3.78 5.96 -13.38
CA THR A 331 5.14 6.16 -13.94
C THR A 331 6.15 5.13 -13.46
N ILE A 332 6.17 4.77 -12.16
CA ILE A 332 6.97 3.63 -11.66
C ILE A 332 6.51 2.33 -12.35
N PHE A 333 5.21 2.20 -12.61
CA PHE A 333 4.68 1.05 -13.34
C PHE A 333 5.15 1.01 -14.81
N GLU A 334 5.26 2.15 -15.48
CA GLU A 334 5.72 2.28 -16.86
C GLU A 334 7.24 2.13 -17.01
N GLU A 335 8.03 2.68 -16.07
CA GLU A 335 9.49 2.58 -16.05
C GLU A 335 9.97 1.14 -15.81
N MET A 336 9.14 0.31 -15.17
CA MET A 336 9.46 -1.06 -14.76
C MET A 336 8.72 -2.13 -15.58
N LYS A 337 8.59 -1.95 -16.90
CA LYS A 337 8.03 -2.93 -17.85
C LYS A 337 8.92 -4.19 -17.95
N ALA A 338 8.69 -5.17 -17.08
CA ALA A 338 9.20 -6.54 -17.23
C ALA A 338 8.13 -7.56 -16.80
N GLU A 339 8.02 -8.66 -17.54
CA GLU A 339 7.19 -9.81 -17.17
C GLU A 339 7.69 -10.40 -15.84
N LEU A 340 6.77 -10.60 -14.89
CA LEU A 340 7.06 -10.92 -13.50
C LEU A 340 6.53 -12.32 -13.15
N ASN A 341 7.45 -13.26 -12.90
CA ASN A 341 7.15 -14.51 -12.20
C ASN A 341 7.78 -14.44 -10.80
N VAL A 342 7.06 -13.83 -9.85
CA VAL A 342 7.52 -13.72 -8.44
C VAL A 342 6.41 -14.18 -7.51
N THR A 343 6.77 -15.06 -6.60
CA THR A 343 5.89 -15.58 -5.55
C THR A 343 6.53 -15.27 -4.20
N VAL A 344 5.80 -14.53 -3.36
CA VAL A 344 6.14 -14.38 -1.93
C VAL A 344 5.63 -15.64 -1.22
N GLU A 345 6.47 -16.30 -0.42
CA GLU A 345 6.01 -17.42 0.41
C GLU A 345 5.24 -16.83 1.61
N GLU A 346 3.90 -16.83 1.54
CA GLU A 346 3.01 -16.37 2.62
C GLU A 346 2.48 -17.57 3.43
N ASP A 347 2.45 -17.47 4.77
CA ASP A 347 1.77 -18.44 5.63
C ASP A 347 0.25 -18.30 5.47
N VAL A 348 -0.43 -19.40 5.12
CA VAL A 348 -1.84 -19.46 4.70
C VAL A 348 -2.84 -18.96 5.76
N GLU A 349 -2.41 -18.81 7.01
CA GLU A 349 -3.27 -18.38 8.13
C GLU A 349 -3.42 -16.86 8.28
N ALA A 350 -2.53 -16.04 7.69
CA ALA A 350 -2.59 -14.57 7.79
C ALA A 350 -3.52 -13.91 6.75
N SER A 351 -3.98 -14.67 5.74
CA SER A 351 -4.68 -14.18 4.55
C SER A 351 -6.14 -13.73 4.76
N GLN A 352 -6.69 -13.77 5.98
CA GLN A 352 -8.10 -13.48 6.24
C GLN A 352 -8.41 -12.02 6.61
N PHE A 353 -7.41 -11.15 6.73
CA PHE A 353 -7.62 -9.77 7.15
C PHE A 353 -6.96 -8.76 6.22
N ILE A 354 -7.82 -7.97 5.56
CA ILE A 354 -7.54 -6.75 4.78
C ILE A 354 -6.87 -7.05 3.43
N GLU A 355 -7.67 -7.11 2.36
CA GLU A 355 -7.18 -6.99 0.98
C GLU A 355 -6.42 -5.67 0.85
N PRO A 356 -5.07 -5.68 0.73
CA PRO A 356 -4.36 -4.47 0.33
C PRO A 356 -4.66 -4.23 -1.15
N ASP A 357 -4.88 -2.98 -1.50
CA ASP A 357 -4.93 -2.50 -2.89
C ASP A 357 -3.91 -3.28 -3.75
N SER A 358 -4.38 -3.97 -4.79
CA SER A 358 -3.53 -4.77 -5.68
C SER A 358 -2.34 -3.96 -6.23
N LYS A 359 -2.51 -2.64 -6.32
CA LYS A 359 -1.48 -1.64 -6.64
C LYS A 359 -0.33 -1.60 -5.63
N VAL A 360 -0.60 -1.60 -4.33
CA VAL A 360 0.45 -1.55 -3.29
C VAL A 360 1.25 -2.84 -3.24
N ILE A 361 0.57 -3.98 -3.39
CA ILE A 361 1.24 -5.30 -3.48
C ILE A 361 2.20 -5.30 -4.66
N THR A 362 1.72 -4.88 -5.83
CA THR A 362 2.53 -4.90 -7.06
C THR A 362 3.68 -3.89 -6.99
N LEU A 363 3.45 -2.71 -6.41
CA LEU A 363 4.48 -1.70 -6.18
C LEU A 363 5.61 -2.23 -5.28
N ILE A 364 5.28 -2.84 -4.14
CA ILE A 364 6.28 -3.39 -3.22
C ILE A 364 7.08 -4.52 -3.88
N ASN A 365 6.39 -5.45 -4.56
CA ASN A 365 7.05 -6.53 -5.29
C ASN A 365 8.03 -5.98 -6.35
N ARG A 366 7.63 -4.94 -7.07
CA ARG A 366 8.48 -4.27 -8.06
C ARG A 366 9.70 -3.64 -7.41
N ILE A 367 9.54 -2.85 -6.34
CA ILE A 367 10.65 -2.22 -5.62
C ILE A 367 11.66 -3.25 -5.13
N LEU A 368 11.20 -4.39 -4.60
CA LEU A 368 12.06 -5.49 -4.14
C LEU A 368 12.91 -6.06 -5.29
N ILE A 369 12.31 -6.20 -6.47
CA ILE A 369 12.97 -6.77 -7.66
C ILE A 369 13.94 -5.76 -8.28
N ASP A 370 13.55 -4.49 -8.35
CA ASP A 370 14.43 -3.42 -8.82
C ASP A 370 15.66 -3.29 -7.93
N ALA A 371 15.47 -3.30 -6.62
CA ALA A 371 16.57 -3.33 -5.66
C ALA A 371 17.50 -4.54 -5.88
N HIS A 372 16.93 -5.73 -6.11
CA HIS A 372 17.72 -6.93 -6.41
C HIS A 372 18.50 -6.79 -7.73
N LYS A 373 17.85 -6.35 -8.82
CA LYS A 373 18.47 -6.14 -10.13
C LYS A 373 19.57 -5.08 -10.11
N ARG A 374 19.39 -4.03 -9.31
CA ARG A 374 20.39 -2.96 -9.11
C ARG A 374 21.50 -3.35 -8.12
N GLY A 375 21.44 -4.54 -7.50
CA GLY A 375 22.45 -5.02 -6.57
C GLY A 375 22.48 -4.27 -5.23
N ALA A 376 21.32 -3.78 -4.77
CA ALA A 376 21.21 -3.07 -3.49
C ALA A 376 21.41 -4.02 -2.29
N SER A 377 22.16 -3.57 -1.28
CA SER A 377 22.32 -4.28 0.00
C SER A 377 21.19 -4.01 0.98
N ASP A 378 20.62 -2.80 0.93
CA ASP A 378 19.55 -2.35 1.82
C ASP A 378 18.54 -1.53 1.02
N ILE A 379 17.26 -1.68 1.36
CA ILE A 379 16.15 -0.86 0.86
C ILE A 379 15.60 -0.09 2.04
N HIS A 380 15.54 1.22 1.92
CA HIS A 380 15.02 2.12 2.93
C HIS A 380 13.68 2.68 2.46
N PHE A 381 12.62 2.47 3.23
CA PHE A 381 11.32 3.13 3.05
C PHE A 381 11.16 4.17 4.15
N GLU A 382 11.17 5.44 3.76
CA GLU A 382 11.21 6.58 4.67
C GLU A 382 10.00 7.46 4.41
N PRO A 383 8.86 7.21 5.08
CA PRO A 383 7.73 8.11 5.05
C PRO A 383 8.15 9.51 5.51
N GLY A 384 7.92 10.54 4.69
CA GLY A 384 8.15 11.92 5.12
C GLY A 384 7.07 12.42 6.07
N GLY A 385 7.36 13.43 6.89
CA GLY A 385 6.36 14.05 7.79
C GLY A 385 5.17 14.69 7.05
N GLY A 386 3.99 14.75 7.67
CA GLY A 386 2.82 15.46 7.13
C GLY A 386 2.41 14.99 5.72
N SER A 387 2.42 15.91 4.75
CA SER A 387 2.09 15.67 3.34
C SER A 387 3.30 15.32 2.45
N SER A 388 4.52 15.22 3.01
CA SER A 388 5.70 14.84 2.23
C SER A 388 5.59 13.41 1.69
N PRO A 389 6.18 13.08 0.53
CA PRO A 389 6.11 11.72 -0.03
C PRO A 389 6.86 10.69 0.82
N VAL A 390 6.67 9.40 0.51
CA VAL A 390 7.57 8.34 0.95
C VAL A 390 8.80 8.36 0.05
N THR A 391 9.97 8.48 0.63
CA THR A 391 11.24 8.38 -0.08
C THR A 391 11.74 6.94 0.03
N VAL A 392 11.97 6.29 -1.11
CA VAL A 392 12.59 4.97 -1.16
C VAL A 392 14.04 5.13 -1.59
N ARG A 393 14.97 4.67 -0.76
CA ARG A 393 16.41 4.72 -1.05
C ARG A 393 17.00 3.32 -1.14
N TYR A 394 17.95 3.14 -2.04
CA TYR A 394 18.75 1.92 -2.12
C TYR A 394 20.16 2.19 -1.64
N ARG A 395 20.70 1.28 -0.84
CA ARG A 395 22.12 1.23 -0.57
C ARG A 395 22.80 0.36 -1.62
N ILE A 396 23.55 0.97 -2.53
CA ILE A 396 24.29 0.28 -3.59
C ILE A 396 25.77 0.61 -3.42
N ASP A 397 26.61 -0.43 -3.32
CA ASP A 397 28.05 -0.29 -3.09
C ASP A 397 28.43 0.61 -1.90
N GLY A 398 27.57 0.66 -0.88
CA GLY A 398 27.75 1.43 0.35
C GLY A 398 27.12 2.82 0.34
N GLU A 399 26.75 3.36 -0.82
CA GLU A 399 26.12 4.68 -0.95
C GLU A 399 24.60 4.57 -0.94
N CYS A 400 23.94 5.47 -0.22
CA CYS A 400 22.47 5.53 -0.14
C CYS A 400 21.96 6.51 -1.19
N LEU A 401 21.25 5.98 -2.20
CA LEU A 401 20.76 6.74 -3.34
C LEU A 401 19.23 6.77 -3.32
N GLU A 402 18.64 7.92 -3.58
CA GLU A 402 17.19 8.05 -3.79
C GLU A 402 16.82 7.27 -5.06
N ALA A 403 15.92 6.30 -4.92
CA ALA A 403 15.49 5.42 -6.00
C ALA A 403 14.08 5.77 -6.48
N HIS A 404 13.15 5.99 -5.55
CA HIS A 404 11.75 6.29 -5.86
C HIS A 404 11.18 7.31 -4.89
N LYS A 405 10.22 8.11 -5.36
CA LYS A 405 9.34 8.93 -4.51
C LYS A 405 7.91 8.47 -4.74
N ILE A 406 7.19 8.18 -3.67
CA ILE A 406 5.82 7.67 -3.72
C ILE A 406 4.91 8.63 -2.97
N ALA A 407 3.75 8.93 -3.55
CA ALA A 407 2.77 9.84 -2.98
C ALA A 407 2.43 9.53 -1.50
N ALA A 408 2.20 10.59 -0.72
CA ALA A 408 1.98 10.50 0.71
C ALA A 408 0.75 9.66 1.12
N THR A 409 -0.19 9.45 0.19
CA THR A 409 -1.38 8.60 0.35
C THR A 409 -1.01 7.13 0.64
N PHE A 410 0.15 6.66 0.15
CA PHE A 410 0.57 5.26 0.30
C PHE A 410 1.39 4.95 1.56
N LYS A 411 1.74 5.93 2.40
CA LYS A 411 2.60 5.76 3.59
C LYS A 411 2.20 4.58 4.46
N ASN A 412 0.96 4.60 4.94
CA ASN A 412 0.44 3.57 5.85
C ASN A 412 0.30 2.23 5.15
N ALA A 413 -0.08 2.22 3.88
CA ALA A 413 -0.30 1.00 3.11
C ALA A 413 1.01 0.27 2.82
N ILE A 414 2.08 1.00 2.49
CA ILE A 414 3.43 0.45 2.27
C ILE A 414 3.94 -0.23 3.54
N ILE A 415 3.94 0.47 4.67
CA ILE A 415 4.42 -0.09 5.94
C ILE A 415 3.57 -1.29 6.36
N SER A 416 2.24 -1.20 6.24
CA SER A 416 1.35 -2.31 6.58
C SER A 416 1.59 -3.52 5.69
N ARG A 417 1.81 -3.33 4.38
CA ARG A 417 2.15 -4.44 3.47
C ARG A 417 3.48 -5.08 3.85
N ILE A 418 4.50 -4.29 4.18
CA ILE A 418 5.80 -4.81 4.64
C ILE A 418 5.62 -5.62 5.94
N LYS A 419 4.81 -5.13 6.89
CA LYS A 419 4.48 -5.87 8.13
C LYS A 419 3.81 -7.21 7.85
N ILE A 420 2.84 -7.25 6.93
CA ILE A 420 2.14 -8.48 6.54
C ILE A 420 3.14 -9.51 6.00
N ILE A 421 3.95 -9.14 4.99
CA ILE A 421 4.88 -10.09 4.35
C ILE A 421 6.04 -10.48 5.26
N ALA A 422 6.29 -9.72 6.33
CA ALA A 422 7.30 -10.02 7.34
C ALA A 422 6.73 -10.71 8.60
N ASN A 423 5.43 -11.01 8.61
CA ASN A 423 4.69 -11.58 9.75
C ASN A 423 4.84 -10.76 11.06
N LEU A 424 4.64 -9.43 10.95
CA LEU A 424 4.72 -8.46 12.04
C LEU A 424 3.33 -7.93 12.45
N ASP A 425 3.22 -7.41 13.67
CA ASP A 425 1.97 -6.86 14.18
C ASP A 425 1.68 -5.49 13.56
N ILE A 426 0.63 -5.45 12.72
CA ILE A 426 0.17 -4.25 12.00
C ILE A 426 -0.42 -3.21 12.96
N THR A 427 -1.01 -3.67 14.06
CA THR A 427 -1.70 -2.82 15.04
C THR A 427 -0.71 -2.08 15.95
N GLU A 428 0.45 -2.68 16.20
CA GLU A 428 1.50 -2.06 16.99
C GLU A 428 2.37 -1.15 16.12
N ARG A 429 2.51 0.11 16.54
CA ARG A 429 3.28 1.15 15.83
C ARG A 429 4.21 1.96 16.74
N ARG A 430 4.29 1.60 18.02
CA ARG A 430 4.97 2.39 19.06
C ARG A 430 6.29 1.78 19.51
N LYS A 431 6.59 0.55 19.11
CA LYS A 431 7.86 -0.14 19.39
C LYS A 431 8.49 -0.68 18.11
N PRO A 432 9.83 -0.77 18.03
CA PRO A 432 10.50 -1.43 16.92
C PRO A 432 10.05 -2.88 16.74
N GLN A 433 10.01 -3.34 15.48
CA GLN A 433 9.64 -4.69 15.11
C GLN A 433 10.60 -5.24 14.07
N SER A 434 11.14 -6.43 14.33
CA SER A 434 12.07 -7.13 13.43
C SER A 434 11.42 -8.39 12.86
N GLY A 435 11.57 -8.61 11.56
CA GLY A 435 11.00 -9.75 10.85
C GLY A 435 11.88 -10.23 9.70
N LYS A 436 11.35 -11.19 8.94
CA LYS A 436 12.00 -11.71 7.74
C LYS A 436 10.99 -11.84 6.60
N ILE A 437 11.44 -11.59 5.38
CA ILE A 437 10.65 -11.81 4.17
C ILE A 437 11.40 -12.83 3.32
N MET A 438 10.70 -13.87 2.89
CA MET A 438 11.22 -14.86 1.94
C MET A 438 10.63 -14.60 0.56
N LEU A 439 11.49 -14.20 -0.38
CA LEU A 439 11.14 -13.94 -1.77
C LEU A 439 11.71 -15.02 -2.67
N ARG A 440 10.92 -15.47 -3.64
CA ARG A 440 11.36 -16.39 -4.68
C ARG A 440 11.45 -15.65 -6.00
N PHE A 441 12.67 -15.50 -6.52
CA PHE A 441 12.95 -14.80 -7.76
C PHE A 441 13.73 -15.73 -8.71
N GLU A 442 13.21 -15.99 -9.91
CA GLU A 442 13.87 -16.82 -10.94
C GLU A 442 14.46 -18.15 -10.38
N ASN A 443 13.68 -18.86 -9.56
CA ASN A 443 14.05 -20.10 -8.87
C ASN A 443 15.12 -19.98 -7.75
N ARG A 444 15.52 -18.78 -7.36
CA ARG A 444 16.39 -18.51 -6.20
C ARG A 444 15.55 -18.02 -5.02
N LYS A 445 15.86 -18.52 -3.82
CA LYS A 445 15.32 -17.98 -2.56
C LYS A 445 16.19 -16.82 -2.11
N VAL A 446 15.55 -15.71 -1.81
CA VAL A 446 16.15 -14.48 -1.32
C VAL A 446 15.51 -14.15 0.03
N GLU A 447 16.32 -14.04 1.08
CA GLU A 447 15.84 -13.64 2.41
C GLU A 447 16.11 -12.15 2.59
N TYR A 448 15.12 -11.40 3.06
CA TYR A 448 15.31 -10.04 3.56
C TYR A 448 15.09 -10.03 5.06
N ARG A 449 15.93 -9.32 5.79
CA ARG A 449 15.64 -8.93 7.17
C ARG A 449 14.97 -7.59 7.18
N VAL A 450 13.89 -7.48 7.93
CA VAL A 450 13.08 -6.29 8.02
C VAL A 450 13.23 -5.73 9.42
N GLU A 451 13.52 -4.45 9.51
CA GLU A 451 13.38 -3.67 10.74
C GLU A 451 12.38 -2.55 10.48
N ILE A 452 11.35 -2.44 11.31
CA ILE A 452 10.39 -1.34 11.29
C ILE A 452 10.54 -0.57 12.59
N THR A 453 10.87 0.71 12.50
CA THR A 453 11.15 1.56 13.65
C THR A 453 10.20 2.77 13.67
N PRO A 454 9.47 3.02 14.78
CA PRO A 454 8.66 4.21 14.93
C PRO A 454 9.49 5.49 14.83
N THR A 455 9.01 6.45 14.05
CA THR A 455 9.63 7.77 13.84
C THR A 455 8.67 8.89 14.24
N VAL A 456 9.15 10.13 14.21
CA VAL A 456 8.38 11.31 14.62
C VAL A 456 7.08 11.45 13.83
N GLY A 457 6.03 11.97 14.47
CA GLY A 457 4.74 12.19 13.80
C GLY A 457 3.90 10.93 13.59
N ASN A 458 4.05 9.92 14.46
CA ASN A 458 3.36 8.62 14.37
C ASN A 458 3.62 7.88 13.05
N GLN A 459 4.85 7.99 12.55
CA GLN A 459 5.32 7.30 11.35
C GLN A 459 6.19 6.12 11.72
N GLU A 460 6.51 5.30 10.72
CA GLU A 460 7.35 4.13 10.87
C GLU A 460 8.26 4.05 9.65
N ASP A 461 9.56 3.98 9.88
CA ASP A 461 10.54 3.71 8.83
C ASP A 461 10.70 2.20 8.70
N ALA A 462 10.82 1.69 7.47
CA ALA A 462 11.12 0.29 7.22
C ALA A 462 12.46 0.14 6.49
N VAL A 463 13.35 -0.68 7.03
CA VAL A 463 14.64 -1.02 6.42
C VAL A 463 14.64 -2.51 6.12
N LEU A 464 14.82 -2.85 4.84
CA LEU A 464 14.93 -4.22 4.36
C LEU A 464 16.36 -4.48 3.94
N ARG A 465 17.08 -5.31 4.70
CA ARG A 465 18.43 -5.77 4.34
C ARG A 465 18.34 -7.03 3.51
N LEU A 466 18.88 -6.99 2.30
CA LEU A 466 19.00 -8.15 1.43
C LEU A 466 20.08 -9.08 2.00
N LEU A 467 19.68 -10.30 2.39
CA LEU A 467 20.62 -11.38 2.64
C LEU A 467 20.79 -12.15 1.34
N ALA A 468 21.93 -11.96 0.71
CA ALA A 468 22.32 -12.88 -0.34
C ALA A 468 22.53 -14.25 0.30
N ALA A 469 21.72 -15.25 -0.09
CA ALA A 469 22.09 -16.65 0.02
C ALA A 469 23.27 -16.89 -0.94
N SER A 470 24.42 -16.34 -0.56
CA SER A 470 25.63 -16.37 -1.37
C SER A 470 26.41 -17.61 -1.00
N LYS A 471 26.86 -18.33 -2.03
CA LYS A 471 27.98 -19.25 -1.84
C LYS A 471 29.18 -18.43 -1.33
N PRO A 472 30.00 -18.97 -0.42
CA PRO A 472 31.22 -18.29 0.01
C PRO A 472 32.07 -18.00 -1.22
N LEU A 473 32.60 -16.78 -1.30
CA LEU A 473 33.55 -16.41 -2.34
C LEU A 473 34.86 -17.19 -2.14
N PRO A 474 35.53 -17.63 -3.21
CA PRO A 474 36.89 -18.15 -3.12
C PRO A 474 37.83 -17.12 -2.49
N LEU A 475 38.80 -17.58 -1.69
CA LEU A 475 39.75 -16.70 -1.02
C LEU A 475 40.57 -15.85 -2.01
N GLU A 476 40.87 -16.40 -3.18
CA GLU A 476 41.55 -15.75 -4.31
C GLU A 476 40.76 -14.58 -4.89
N GLU A 477 39.42 -14.59 -4.78
CA GLU A 477 38.54 -13.55 -5.32
C GLU A 477 38.26 -12.41 -4.31
N MET A 478 38.78 -12.50 -3.09
CA MET A 478 38.56 -11.50 -2.02
C MET A 478 39.29 -10.18 -2.25
N GLY A 479 40.12 -10.07 -3.29
CA GLY A 479 40.84 -8.84 -3.63
C GLY A 479 42.08 -8.60 -2.78
N PHE A 480 42.67 -9.65 -2.19
CA PHE A 480 44.03 -9.57 -1.66
C PHE A 480 45.03 -9.36 -2.79
N LEU A 481 46.01 -8.50 -2.59
CA LEU A 481 47.21 -8.50 -3.44
C LEU A 481 47.95 -9.83 -3.25
N PRO A 482 48.62 -10.37 -4.29
CA PRO A 482 49.34 -11.64 -4.19
C PRO A 482 50.24 -11.75 -2.95
N TYR A 483 50.92 -10.64 -2.61
CA TYR A 483 51.76 -10.54 -1.43
C TYR A 483 51.03 -10.90 -0.11
N ASN A 484 49.86 -10.29 0.14
CA ASN A 484 49.08 -10.56 1.34
C ASN A 484 48.32 -11.89 1.25
N LEU A 485 47.90 -12.30 0.05
CA LEU A 485 47.16 -13.55 -0.16
C LEU A 485 47.99 -14.77 0.26
N GLU A 486 49.24 -14.85 -0.20
CA GLU A 486 50.13 -15.97 0.15
C GLU A 486 50.43 -16.00 1.66
N ARG A 487 50.74 -14.84 2.24
CA ARG A 487 50.96 -14.70 3.70
C ARG A 487 49.73 -15.09 4.52
N LEU A 488 48.52 -14.76 4.05
CA LEU A 488 47.28 -15.17 4.71
C LEU A 488 47.08 -16.68 4.61
N LYS A 489 47.31 -17.28 3.43
CA LYS A 489 47.22 -18.73 3.23
C LYS A 489 48.14 -19.50 4.18
N GLU A 490 49.36 -19.00 4.41
CA GLU A 490 50.32 -19.60 5.33
C GLU A 490 49.83 -19.69 6.78
N ILE A 491 49.10 -18.68 7.27
CA ILE A 491 48.57 -18.69 8.65
C ILE A 491 47.23 -19.41 8.76
N VAL A 492 46.39 -19.36 7.73
CA VAL A 492 45.06 -19.99 7.72
C VAL A 492 45.14 -21.52 7.78
N VAL A 493 46.22 -22.13 7.27
CA VAL A 493 46.42 -23.59 7.33
C VAL A 493 47.03 -24.10 8.64
N LYS A 494 47.38 -23.21 9.58
CA LYS A 494 47.98 -23.61 10.87
C LYS A 494 46.98 -24.43 11.71
N PRO A 495 47.46 -25.38 12.53
CA PRO A 495 46.58 -26.26 13.31
C PRO A 495 45.85 -25.52 14.44
N TYR A 496 46.49 -24.52 15.05
CA TYR A 496 45.94 -23.75 16.16
C TYR A 496 46.45 -22.31 16.17
N GLY A 497 45.80 -21.47 16.97
CA GLY A 497 46.10 -20.04 17.09
C GLY A 497 44.92 -19.18 16.61
N ILE A 498 45.02 -17.86 16.83
CA ILE A 498 43.93 -16.92 16.56
C ILE A 498 44.20 -16.04 15.34
N ILE A 499 43.20 -15.94 14.46
CA ILE A 499 43.16 -15.03 13.31
C ILE A 499 41.97 -14.09 13.48
N LEU A 500 42.22 -12.79 13.40
CA LEU A 500 41.18 -11.77 13.59
C LEU A 500 40.95 -10.98 12.31
N CYS A 501 39.70 -10.82 11.89
CA CYS A 501 39.32 -9.85 10.86
C CYS A 501 38.72 -8.62 11.52
N VAL A 502 39.25 -7.43 11.23
CA VAL A 502 38.86 -6.20 11.92
C VAL A 502 38.52 -5.06 10.96
N GLY A 503 37.71 -4.13 11.43
CA GLY A 503 37.23 -2.99 10.65
C GLY A 503 35.82 -2.56 11.02
N PRO A 504 35.33 -1.44 10.49
CA PRO A 504 34.00 -0.92 10.78
C PRO A 504 32.89 -1.83 10.24
N THR A 505 31.65 -1.52 10.58
CA THR A 505 30.49 -2.20 10.01
C THR A 505 30.47 -2.06 8.50
N GLY A 506 30.14 -3.14 7.79
CA GLY A 506 30.11 -3.14 6.32
C GLY A 506 31.48 -3.21 5.63
N SER A 507 32.59 -3.41 6.36
CA SER A 507 33.91 -3.56 5.74
C SER A 507 34.18 -4.93 5.12
N GLY A 508 33.23 -5.87 5.17
CA GLY A 508 33.37 -7.21 4.55
C GLY A 508 34.07 -8.27 5.41
N LYS A 509 34.23 -8.06 6.73
CA LYS A 509 34.88 -9.00 7.66
C LYS A 509 34.30 -10.42 7.58
N THR A 510 32.98 -10.54 7.67
CA THR A 510 32.26 -11.82 7.60
C THR A 510 32.54 -12.54 6.30
N THR A 511 32.53 -11.82 5.17
CA THR A 511 32.83 -12.39 3.85
C THR A 511 34.27 -12.93 3.79
N THR A 512 35.25 -12.19 4.29
CA THR A 512 36.65 -12.62 4.34
C THR A 512 36.86 -13.83 5.25
N LEU A 513 36.22 -13.86 6.42
CA LEU A 513 36.26 -15.02 7.31
C LEU A 513 35.67 -16.26 6.65
N HIS A 514 34.49 -16.15 6.04
CA HIS A 514 33.87 -17.28 5.33
C HIS A 514 34.70 -17.76 4.14
N ALA A 515 35.37 -16.86 3.40
CA ALA A 515 36.30 -17.25 2.35
C ALA A 515 37.52 -18.02 2.89
N ALA A 516 38.08 -17.58 4.03
CA ALA A 516 39.17 -18.28 4.71
C ALA A 516 38.74 -19.65 5.24
N LEU A 517 37.54 -19.75 5.84
CA LEU A 517 36.95 -21.03 6.26
C LEU A 517 36.70 -21.95 5.07
N GLY A 518 36.20 -21.42 3.95
CA GLY A 518 36.05 -22.10 2.66
C GLY A 518 37.35 -22.75 2.18
N TYR A 519 38.46 -22.02 2.25
CA TYR A 519 39.78 -22.51 1.85
C TYR A 519 40.26 -23.72 2.67
N ILE A 520 39.86 -23.80 3.94
CA ILE A 520 40.24 -24.90 4.85
C ILE A 520 39.15 -25.94 5.09
N ASN A 521 37.99 -25.79 4.45
CA ASN A 521 36.85 -26.68 4.59
C ASN A 521 37.13 -28.03 3.92
N LYS A 522 37.72 -28.95 4.68
CA LYS A 522 38.05 -30.31 4.26
C LYS A 522 37.29 -31.30 5.14
N PRO A 523 36.87 -32.48 4.62
CA PRO A 523 36.17 -33.49 5.42
C PRO A 523 36.93 -33.94 6.69
N THR A 524 38.24 -33.75 6.71
CA THR A 524 39.12 -34.07 7.84
C THR A 524 39.22 -32.96 8.88
N ARG A 525 38.50 -31.83 8.74
CA ARG A 525 38.48 -30.72 9.70
C ARG A 525 37.05 -30.41 10.10
N LYS A 526 36.74 -30.49 11.39
CA LYS A 526 35.46 -30.13 11.95
C LYS A 526 35.44 -28.65 12.30
N ILE A 527 34.63 -27.88 11.56
CA ILE A 527 34.52 -26.43 11.69
C ILE A 527 33.17 -26.07 12.33
N TRP A 528 33.21 -25.40 13.48
CA TRP A 528 32.03 -24.86 14.16
C TRP A 528 32.01 -23.33 14.09
N THR A 529 30.85 -22.75 13.82
CA THR A 529 30.67 -21.29 13.82
C THR A 529 29.51 -20.89 14.70
N ALA A 530 29.67 -19.81 15.48
CA ALA A 530 28.56 -19.13 16.15
C ALA A 530 28.46 -17.71 15.60
N GLU A 531 27.30 -17.37 15.05
CA GLU A 531 27.08 -16.12 14.32
C GLU A 531 25.81 -15.42 14.83
N ASP A 532 25.81 -14.09 14.84
CA ASP A 532 24.63 -13.28 15.20
C ASP A 532 24.29 -12.30 14.08
N PRO A 533 23.48 -12.71 13.11
CA PRO A 533 23.07 -14.08 12.79
C PRO A 533 23.89 -14.71 11.64
N VAL A 534 23.59 -15.95 11.26
CA VAL A 534 24.26 -16.63 10.14
C VAL A 534 23.91 -15.92 8.83
N GLU A 535 24.91 -15.33 8.15
CA GLU A 535 24.73 -14.58 6.90
C GLU A 535 25.07 -15.42 5.66
N ILE A 536 26.13 -16.21 5.72
CA ILE A 536 26.63 -17.04 4.61
C ILE A 536 26.53 -18.49 5.05
N THR A 537 25.81 -19.31 4.29
CA THR A 537 25.70 -20.75 4.57
C THR A 537 26.73 -21.52 3.76
N GLN A 538 27.45 -22.42 4.42
CA GLN A 538 28.52 -23.19 3.80
C GLN A 538 28.40 -24.67 4.16
N ALA A 539 28.22 -25.51 3.14
CA ALA A 539 28.19 -26.95 3.33
C ALA A 539 29.50 -27.45 3.95
N GLY A 540 29.39 -28.35 4.93
CA GLY A 540 30.53 -28.90 5.69
C GLY A 540 30.78 -28.22 7.04
N LEU A 541 30.33 -26.97 7.22
CA LEU A 541 30.41 -26.26 8.50
C LEU A 541 29.24 -26.63 9.42
N ARG A 542 29.47 -26.51 10.73
CA ARG A 542 28.42 -26.57 11.77
C ARG A 542 28.14 -25.16 12.27
N GLN A 543 27.20 -24.50 11.61
CA GLN A 543 26.87 -23.10 11.88
C GLN A 543 25.68 -23.02 12.84
N VAL A 544 25.85 -22.32 13.95
CA VAL A 544 24.78 -22.04 14.90
C VAL A 544 24.53 -20.54 14.96
N GLN A 545 23.27 -20.17 15.14
CA GLN A 545 22.88 -18.79 15.35
C GLN A 545 22.75 -18.51 16.85
N VAL A 546 23.32 -17.40 17.31
CA VAL A 546 23.12 -16.89 18.66
C VAL A 546 21.63 -16.61 18.88
N ASN A 547 21.13 -16.94 20.07
CA ASN A 547 19.74 -16.70 20.46
C ASN A 547 19.67 -16.16 21.89
N PRO A 548 19.74 -14.84 22.07
CA PRO A 548 19.72 -14.22 23.39
C PRO A 548 18.44 -14.51 24.18
N ARG A 549 17.31 -14.77 23.50
CA ARG A 549 16.01 -15.02 24.16
C ARG A 549 16.01 -16.28 25.01
N ILE A 550 16.84 -17.27 24.66
CA ILE A 550 17.01 -18.52 25.42
C ILE A 550 18.34 -18.56 26.19
N GLY A 551 19.06 -17.44 26.26
CA GLY A 551 20.38 -17.36 26.90
C GLY A 551 21.53 -17.96 26.09
N PHE A 552 21.32 -18.32 24.82
CA PHE A 552 22.37 -18.91 23.98
C PHE A 552 23.24 -17.82 23.35
N SER A 553 24.25 -17.34 24.10
CA SER A 553 25.19 -16.27 23.71
C SER A 553 26.45 -16.80 23.00
N PHE A 554 27.34 -15.89 22.53
CA PHE A 554 28.64 -16.27 21.98
C PHE A 554 29.52 -17.03 22.99
N ALA A 555 29.58 -16.59 24.25
CA ALA A 555 30.34 -17.27 25.29
C ALA A 555 29.79 -18.68 25.57
N GLU A 556 28.47 -18.85 25.61
CA GLU A 556 27.83 -20.17 25.75
C GLU A 556 28.14 -21.09 24.55
N ALA A 557 28.04 -20.56 23.33
CA ALA A 557 28.38 -21.30 22.13
C ALA A 557 29.86 -21.75 22.14
N MET A 558 30.80 -20.88 22.51
CA MET A 558 32.22 -21.22 22.66
C MET A 558 32.45 -22.38 23.63
N ARG A 559 31.84 -22.34 24.82
CA ARG A 559 31.94 -23.42 25.81
C ARG A 559 31.37 -24.73 25.29
N SER A 560 30.28 -24.66 24.53
CA SER A 560 29.67 -25.83 23.90
C SER A 560 30.61 -26.43 22.85
N PHE A 561 31.19 -25.59 21.99
CA PHE A 561 32.09 -26.03 20.93
C PHE A 561 33.32 -26.74 21.46
N LEU A 562 33.94 -26.26 22.55
CA LEU A 562 35.09 -26.92 23.16
C LEU A 562 34.80 -28.37 23.64
N ARG A 563 33.54 -28.73 23.82
CA ARG A 563 33.10 -30.11 24.13
C ARG A 563 32.60 -30.88 22.90
N ALA A 564 32.54 -30.23 21.75
CA ALA A 564 32.04 -30.77 20.50
C ALA A 564 33.17 -31.25 19.57
N ASP A 565 34.38 -31.42 20.08
CA ASP A 565 35.56 -31.91 19.34
C ASP A 565 35.83 -31.10 18.05
N PRO A 566 36.03 -29.77 18.11
CA PRO A 566 36.26 -28.94 16.94
C PRO A 566 37.74 -28.89 16.58
N ASP A 567 38.07 -28.80 15.29
CA ASP A 567 39.42 -28.39 14.86
C ASP A 567 39.50 -26.87 14.70
N VAL A 568 38.40 -26.27 14.25
CA VAL A 568 38.29 -24.83 13.96
C VAL A 568 37.03 -24.29 14.59
N ILE A 569 37.17 -23.14 15.25
CA ILE A 569 36.07 -22.39 15.83
C ILE A 569 36.04 -21.00 15.19
N MET A 570 34.89 -20.57 14.69
CA MET A 570 34.66 -19.18 14.31
C MET A 570 33.58 -18.56 15.19
N ILE A 571 33.90 -17.41 15.78
CA ILE A 571 32.92 -16.59 16.50
C ILE A 571 32.69 -15.32 15.70
N GLY A 572 31.42 -14.99 15.47
CA GLY A 572 31.04 -13.84 14.66
C GLY A 572 31.74 -12.56 15.11
N GLU A 573 31.84 -12.34 16.41
CA GLU A 573 32.56 -11.20 17.00
C GLU A 573 32.91 -11.38 18.48
N MET A 574 33.96 -10.71 18.93
CA MET A 574 34.32 -10.61 20.35
C MET A 574 33.97 -9.22 20.89
N ARG A 575 32.72 -9.06 21.35
CA ARG A 575 32.24 -7.79 21.94
C ARG A 575 32.67 -7.59 23.39
N ASP A 576 32.74 -8.67 24.15
CA ASP A 576 32.98 -8.67 25.59
C ASP A 576 34.25 -9.44 25.98
N ALA A 577 34.75 -9.16 27.19
CA ALA A 577 35.96 -9.75 27.73
C ALA A 577 35.84 -11.25 27.96
N GLU A 578 34.65 -11.75 28.30
CA GLU A 578 34.42 -13.17 28.54
C GLU A 578 34.62 -13.99 27.26
N THR A 579 33.97 -13.59 26.17
CA THR A 579 34.09 -14.22 24.86
C THR A 579 35.53 -14.14 24.34
N ALA A 580 36.18 -12.98 24.48
CA ALA A 580 37.58 -12.80 24.09
C ALA A 580 38.53 -13.72 24.86
N LYS A 581 38.33 -13.86 26.18
CA LYS A 581 39.14 -14.73 27.03
C LYS A 581 39.03 -16.19 26.61
N ILE A 582 37.81 -16.68 26.42
CA ILE A 582 37.58 -18.08 26.01
C ILE A 582 38.17 -18.35 24.61
N ALA A 583 38.10 -17.38 23.68
CA ALA A 583 38.70 -17.50 22.35
C ALA A 583 40.23 -17.60 22.40
N ILE A 584 40.88 -16.78 23.23
CA ILE A 584 42.34 -16.84 23.43
C ILE A 584 42.74 -18.15 24.11
N GLU A 585 42.03 -18.59 25.14
CA GLU A 585 42.29 -19.88 25.81
C GLU A 585 42.09 -21.08 24.86
N ALA A 586 41.04 -21.06 24.03
CA ALA A 586 40.79 -22.08 23.00
C ALA A 586 41.95 -22.17 22.01
N SER A 587 42.48 -21.02 21.57
CA SER A 587 43.58 -20.97 20.60
C SER A 587 44.93 -21.42 21.15
N LEU A 588 45.13 -21.34 22.47
CA LEU A 588 46.29 -21.91 23.17
C LEU A 588 46.16 -23.41 23.44
N THR A 589 44.94 -23.94 23.43
CA THR A 589 44.64 -25.35 23.73
C THR A 589 44.48 -26.22 22.48
N GLY A 590 45.07 -25.80 21.35
CA GLY A 590 45.15 -26.61 20.14
C GLY A 590 44.03 -26.39 19.13
N HIS A 591 43.17 -25.37 19.31
CA HIS A 591 42.14 -25.02 18.34
C HIS A 591 42.58 -23.85 17.45
N GLN A 592 42.18 -23.85 16.17
CA GLN A 592 42.28 -22.65 15.35
C GLN A 592 41.03 -21.79 15.54
N VAL A 593 41.22 -20.52 15.91
CA VAL A 593 40.11 -19.61 16.23
C VAL A 593 40.07 -18.45 15.24
N PHE A 594 38.91 -18.21 14.65
CA PHE A 594 38.60 -17.06 13.82
C PHE A 594 37.60 -16.16 14.53
N SER A 595 37.80 -14.84 14.49
CA SER A 595 36.81 -13.91 15.04
C SER A 595 36.90 -12.52 14.41
N THR A 596 35.93 -11.65 14.74
CA THR A 596 35.96 -10.25 14.35
C THR A 596 35.96 -9.28 15.54
N LEU A 597 36.54 -8.10 15.30
CA LEU A 597 36.41 -6.93 16.16
C LEU A 597 36.19 -5.66 15.32
N HIS A 598 35.77 -4.60 16.00
CA HIS A 598 35.61 -3.27 15.45
C HIS A 598 36.76 -2.35 15.89
N THR A 599 37.91 -2.47 15.23
CA THR A 599 39.04 -1.52 15.36
C THR A 599 39.41 -0.92 14.01
N ASN A 600 40.12 0.22 14.00
CA ASN A 600 40.39 0.91 12.75
C ASN A 600 41.59 0.32 12.00
N SER A 601 42.58 -0.19 12.74
CA SER A 601 43.79 -0.82 12.21
C SER A 601 44.08 -2.15 12.91
N ALA A 602 45.02 -2.92 12.35
CA ALA A 602 45.46 -4.19 12.94
C ALA A 602 46.28 -4.00 14.23
N PRO A 603 47.22 -3.02 14.34
CA PRO A 603 47.91 -2.75 15.60
C PRO A 603 46.98 -2.29 16.73
N GLU A 604 45.97 -1.47 16.44
CA GLU A 604 44.97 -1.05 17.44
C GLU A 604 44.18 -2.21 18.05
N THR A 605 43.98 -3.31 17.32
CA THR A 605 43.32 -4.51 17.84
C THR A 605 44.05 -5.08 19.05
N VAL A 606 45.39 -5.06 19.02
CA VAL A 606 46.21 -5.51 20.15
C VAL A 606 45.91 -4.67 21.38
N VAL A 607 45.97 -3.34 21.25
CA VAL A 607 45.70 -2.40 22.35
C VAL A 607 44.28 -2.60 22.87
N ARG A 608 43.29 -2.71 21.98
CA ARG A 608 41.89 -2.91 22.33
C ARG A 608 41.66 -4.18 23.16
N LEU A 609 42.30 -5.29 22.80
CA LEU A 609 42.17 -6.54 23.55
C LEU A 609 42.80 -6.43 24.95
N ILE A 610 43.94 -5.74 25.06
CA ILE A 610 44.59 -5.47 26.35
C ILE A 610 43.69 -4.59 27.22
N ASP A 611 43.09 -3.53 26.65
CA ASP A 611 42.15 -2.64 27.35
C ASP A 611 40.87 -3.38 27.81
N MET A 612 40.45 -4.41 27.05
CA MET A 612 39.38 -5.33 27.45
C MET A 612 39.78 -6.30 28.58
N GLY A 613 41.02 -6.24 29.06
CA GLY A 613 41.53 -7.05 30.16
C GLY A 613 42.14 -8.39 29.74
N MET A 614 42.47 -8.57 28.45
CA MET A 614 43.15 -9.78 27.99
C MET A 614 44.61 -9.78 28.41
N ASP A 615 45.10 -10.94 28.86
CA ASP A 615 46.50 -11.10 29.22
C ASP A 615 47.39 -10.99 27.96
N ARG A 616 48.40 -10.12 28.06
CA ARG A 616 49.34 -9.82 26.95
C ARG A 616 50.14 -11.03 26.52
N LEU A 617 50.55 -11.87 27.47
CA LEU A 617 51.38 -13.04 27.18
C LEU A 617 50.57 -14.08 26.42
N ASN A 618 49.40 -14.43 26.94
CA ASN A 618 48.48 -15.38 26.33
C ASN A 618 48.04 -14.94 24.93
N PHE A 619 47.68 -13.66 24.77
CA PHE A 619 47.28 -13.14 23.47
C PHE A 619 48.44 -13.17 22.46
N ALA A 620 49.64 -12.72 22.87
CA ALA A 620 50.81 -12.76 22.00
C ALA A 620 51.14 -14.19 21.54
N ASP A 621 51.07 -15.17 22.44
CA ASP A 621 51.36 -16.56 22.10
C ASP A 621 50.31 -17.16 21.17
N ALA A 622 49.03 -16.85 21.39
CA ALA A 622 47.92 -17.27 20.54
C ALA A 622 47.93 -16.65 19.12
N LEU A 623 48.41 -15.42 18.97
CA LEU A 623 48.27 -14.62 17.75
C LEU A 623 48.94 -15.27 16.53
N LEU A 624 48.15 -15.53 15.47
CA LEU A 624 48.66 -15.87 14.14
C LEU A 624 48.68 -14.64 13.22
N GLY A 625 47.60 -13.87 13.20
CA GLY A 625 47.54 -12.63 12.46
C GLY A 625 46.22 -11.86 12.59
N ILE A 626 46.26 -10.59 12.21
CA ILE A 626 45.10 -9.68 12.18
C ILE A 626 45.00 -9.09 10.77
N VAL A 627 43.84 -9.27 10.15
CA VAL A 627 43.46 -8.69 8.86
C VAL A 627 42.58 -7.48 9.13
N ALA A 628 43.11 -6.27 9.04
CA ALA A 628 42.28 -5.07 9.00
C ALA A 628 41.77 -4.82 7.57
N GLN A 629 40.50 -4.46 7.46
CA GLN A 629 39.82 -4.34 6.17
C GLN A 629 38.94 -3.09 6.05
N ARG A 630 38.89 -2.54 4.83
CA ARG A 630 37.94 -1.52 4.36
C ARG A 630 37.41 -1.89 2.98
N LEU A 631 36.26 -1.35 2.57
CA LEU A 631 35.74 -1.52 1.20
C LEU A 631 35.70 -0.18 0.49
N ALA A 632 36.43 -0.06 -0.60
CA ALA A 632 36.35 1.07 -1.53
C ALA A 632 35.48 0.67 -2.74
N ARG A 633 34.98 1.64 -3.51
CA ARG A 633 34.27 1.33 -4.76
C ARG A 633 35.24 0.90 -5.86
N LYS A 634 34.84 -0.08 -6.67
CA LYS A 634 35.63 -0.57 -7.79
C LYS A 634 35.28 0.21 -9.06
N LEU A 635 36.27 0.61 -9.84
CA LEU A 635 36.04 1.25 -11.14
C LEU A 635 35.25 0.32 -12.05
N CYS A 636 34.26 0.87 -12.74
CA CYS A 636 33.41 0.11 -13.66
C CYS A 636 34.25 -0.47 -14.81
N GLY A 637 34.17 -1.79 -14.99
CA GLY A 637 34.91 -2.50 -16.04
C GLY A 637 34.56 -2.07 -17.45
N ASP A 638 33.32 -1.63 -17.68
CA ASP A 638 32.79 -1.29 -19.00
C ASP A 638 33.21 0.12 -19.45
N CYS A 639 33.22 1.07 -18.52
CA CYS A 639 33.44 2.48 -18.85
C CYS A 639 34.75 3.07 -18.36
N LYS A 640 35.53 2.38 -17.51
CA LYS A 640 36.84 2.91 -17.11
C LYS A 640 37.71 3.15 -18.34
N ARG A 641 38.47 4.23 -18.34
CA ARG A 641 39.35 4.60 -19.45
C ARG A 641 40.75 4.88 -18.95
N PRO A 642 41.78 4.54 -19.75
CA PRO A 642 43.16 4.92 -19.43
C PRO A 642 43.23 6.43 -19.19
N ALA A 643 43.77 6.80 -18.04
CA ALA A 643 43.99 8.19 -17.69
C ALA A 643 45.34 8.63 -18.25
N ARG A 644 45.41 9.82 -18.88
CA ARG A 644 46.70 10.49 -19.13
C ARG A 644 47.17 11.08 -17.81
N PHE A 645 47.90 10.30 -17.03
CA PHE A 645 48.48 10.78 -15.78
C PHE A 645 49.74 11.59 -16.03
N GLN A 646 49.95 12.63 -15.21
CA GLN A 646 51.21 13.37 -15.19
C GLN A 646 52.18 12.64 -14.25
N ARG A 647 53.48 12.69 -14.54
CA ARG A 647 54.51 12.05 -13.70
C ARG A 647 54.44 12.52 -12.24
N GLY A 648 53.94 13.74 -12.00
CA GLY A 648 53.75 14.32 -10.67
C GLY A 648 52.84 13.50 -9.75
N ASP A 649 51.70 13.01 -10.21
CA ASP A 649 50.79 12.27 -9.33
C ASP A 649 51.37 10.89 -8.97
N TYR A 650 52.11 10.26 -9.90
CA TYR A 650 52.87 9.04 -9.60
C TYR A 650 53.93 9.30 -8.52
N ASP A 651 54.68 10.40 -8.65
CA ASP A 651 55.70 10.78 -7.68
C ASP A 651 55.09 11.07 -6.29
N GLU A 652 53.90 11.68 -6.24
CA GLU A 652 53.15 11.90 -4.99
C GLU A 652 52.71 10.57 -4.34
N MET A 653 52.07 9.68 -5.10
CA MET A 653 51.69 8.34 -4.60
C MET A 653 52.91 7.53 -4.18
N ARG A 654 54.03 7.65 -4.90
CA ARG A 654 55.29 7.00 -4.56
C ARG A 654 55.85 7.54 -3.25
N GLN A 655 55.85 8.87 -3.08
CA GLN A 655 56.27 9.49 -1.84
C GLN A 655 55.40 9.06 -0.66
N GLU A 656 54.08 9.03 -0.85
CA GLU A 656 53.12 8.63 0.19
C GLU A 656 53.21 7.14 0.53
N PHE A 657 53.48 6.27 -0.45
CA PHE A 657 53.71 4.85 -0.20
C PHE A 657 55.02 4.64 0.56
N LEU A 658 56.11 5.28 0.10
CA LEU A 658 57.45 5.11 0.66
C LEU A 658 57.61 5.76 2.04
N SER A 659 56.81 6.76 2.40
CA SER A 659 56.88 7.39 3.73
C SER A 659 56.57 6.40 4.85
N ASP A 660 55.70 5.43 4.57
CA ASP A 660 55.29 4.39 5.50
C ASP A 660 56.02 3.05 5.24
N ALA A 661 56.70 2.87 4.09
CA ALA A 661 57.22 1.57 3.66
C ALA A 661 58.49 1.14 4.40
N SER A 662 58.63 -0.16 4.63
CA SER A 662 59.94 -0.72 4.98
C SER A 662 60.73 -1.03 3.72
N PRO A 663 62.07 -1.22 3.81
CA PRO A 663 62.86 -1.66 2.67
C PRO A 663 62.29 -2.92 1.98
N ARG A 664 61.68 -3.82 2.75
CA ARG A 664 61.05 -5.05 2.24
C ARG A 664 59.78 -4.80 1.41
N THR A 665 59.00 -3.75 1.76
CA THR A 665 57.74 -3.45 1.07
C THR A 665 57.90 -2.35 0.03
N ALA A 666 59.00 -1.58 0.06
CA ALA A 666 59.31 -0.56 -0.92
C ALA A 666 59.41 -1.12 -2.35
N GLU A 667 59.95 -2.33 -2.51
CA GLU A 667 60.07 -3.04 -3.79
C GLU A 667 58.72 -3.45 -4.41
N LEU A 668 57.64 -3.43 -3.63
CA LEU A 668 56.29 -3.70 -4.14
C LEU A 668 55.75 -2.54 -4.98
N PHE A 669 56.35 -1.36 -4.88
CA PHE A 669 55.91 -0.19 -5.65
C PHE A 669 56.39 -0.32 -7.10
N PRO A 670 55.47 -0.41 -8.08
CA PRO A 670 55.82 -0.63 -9.47
C PRO A 670 56.47 0.60 -10.12
N ASP A 671 57.32 0.36 -11.12
CA ASP A 671 57.88 1.42 -11.96
C ASP A 671 56.80 2.12 -12.81
N PHE A 672 56.99 3.40 -13.09
CA PHE A 672 56.01 4.25 -13.79
C PHE A 672 55.52 3.64 -15.11
N GLU A 673 56.43 3.03 -15.87
CA GLU A 673 56.16 2.41 -17.17
C GLU A 673 55.26 1.16 -17.08
N SER A 674 55.15 0.55 -15.90
CA SER A 674 54.36 -0.66 -15.66
C SER A 674 52.95 -0.39 -15.10
N VAL A 675 52.64 0.87 -14.81
CA VAL A 675 51.39 1.28 -14.16
C VAL A 675 50.32 1.62 -15.20
N VAL A 676 49.08 1.19 -14.94
CA VAL A 676 47.92 1.52 -15.79
C VAL A 676 46.86 2.25 -14.95
N PHE A 677 46.90 3.59 -15.01
CA PHE A 677 45.88 4.41 -14.37
C PHE A 677 44.56 4.40 -15.13
N MET A 678 43.47 4.30 -14.38
CA MET A 678 42.13 4.25 -14.91
C MET A 678 41.27 5.33 -14.24
N ASN A 679 40.59 6.15 -15.04
CA ASN A 679 39.63 7.13 -14.54
C ASN A 679 38.19 6.60 -14.58
N PRO A 680 37.35 6.99 -13.60
CA PRO A 680 35.91 6.80 -13.71
C PRO A 680 35.36 7.70 -14.82
N VAL A 681 34.44 7.16 -15.63
CA VAL A 681 33.78 7.92 -16.71
C VAL A 681 32.26 7.99 -16.49
N GLY A 682 31.64 6.84 -16.21
CA GLY A 682 30.20 6.72 -16.13
C GLY A 682 29.61 6.14 -17.42
N CYS A 683 28.70 5.20 -17.27
CA CYS A 683 27.88 4.64 -18.33
C CYS A 683 26.59 4.07 -17.75
N GLN A 684 25.66 3.64 -18.62
CA GLN A 684 24.41 3.05 -18.19
C GLN A 684 24.59 1.83 -17.26
N GLN A 685 25.64 1.02 -17.47
CA GLN A 685 25.89 -0.18 -16.65
C GLN A 685 26.28 0.11 -15.20
N CYS A 686 26.76 1.32 -14.92
CA CYS A 686 27.12 1.79 -13.58
C CYS A 686 26.25 2.98 -13.15
N ASN A 687 25.10 3.21 -13.80
CA ASN A 687 24.21 4.34 -13.54
C ASN A 687 24.94 5.69 -13.56
N ASN A 688 25.86 5.86 -14.51
CA ASN A 688 26.69 7.07 -14.68
C ASN A 688 27.60 7.43 -13.49
N THR A 689 27.79 6.54 -12.51
CA THR A 689 28.66 6.80 -11.35
C THR A 689 30.15 6.62 -11.65
N GLY A 690 30.47 5.80 -12.67
CA GLY A 690 31.85 5.37 -12.96
C GLY A 690 32.34 4.19 -12.12
N TYR A 691 31.54 3.69 -11.17
CA TYR A 691 31.89 2.59 -10.27
C TYR A 691 30.86 1.46 -10.31
N LYS A 692 31.31 0.22 -10.16
CA LYS A 692 30.42 -0.96 -10.10
C LYS A 692 31.05 -2.04 -9.24
N GLY A 693 30.42 -2.35 -8.12
CA GLY A 693 30.95 -3.27 -7.12
C GLY A 693 31.96 -2.60 -6.19
N ARG A 694 32.54 -3.41 -5.31
CA ARG A 694 33.50 -2.97 -4.27
C ARG A 694 34.80 -3.74 -4.38
N VAL A 695 35.87 -3.14 -3.86
CA VAL A 695 37.18 -3.76 -3.66
C VAL A 695 37.59 -3.60 -2.20
N ALA A 696 38.06 -4.69 -1.60
CA ALA A 696 38.56 -4.64 -0.23
C ALA A 696 39.98 -4.09 -0.20
N LEU A 697 40.31 -3.25 0.79
CA LEU A 697 41.67 -2.84 1.13
C LEU A 697 42.11 -3.63 2.37
N HIS A 698 43.33 -4.14 2.37
CA HIS A 698 43.81 -5.06 3.41
C HIS A 698 45.11 -4.60 4.04
N GLU A 699 45.16 -4.69 5.37
CA GLU A 699 46.36 -4.59 6.18
C GLU A 699 46.50 -5.89 6.97
N LEU A 700 47.58 -6.63 6.72
CA LEU A 700 47.82 -7.94 7.31
C LEU A 700 49.00 -7.90 8.28
N LEU A 701 48.69 -7.86 9.57
CA LEU A 701 49.66 -7.97 10.65
C LEU A 701 49.85 -9.44 10.99
N LEU A 702 51.08 -9.94 10.91
CA LEU A 702 51.42 -11.32 11.28
C LEU A 702 51.99 -11.38 12.70
N GLY A 703 51.65 -12.42 13.45
CA GLY A 703 52.22 -12.70 14.77
C GLY A 703 53.65 -13.23 14.70
N THR A 704 54.60 -12.45 14.17
CA THR A 704 56.02 -12.84 14.12
C THR A 704 56.64 -12.87 15.53
N PRO A 705 57.74 -13.61 15.77
CA PRO A 705 58.39 -13.64 17.09
C PRO A 705 58.75 -12.24 17.62
N VAL A 706 59.19 -11.33 16.73
CA VAL A 706 59.52 -9.94 17.07
C VAL A 706 58.27 -9.20 17.55
N LEU A 707 57.18 -9.30 16.79
CA LEU A 707 55.94 -8.63 17.14
C LEU A 707 55.31 -9.22 18.41
N LYS A 708 55.31 -10.54 18.56
CA LYS A 708 54.85 -11.22 19.79
C LYS A 708 55.61 -10.72 21.01
N ASN A 709 56.93 -10.56 20.92
CA ASN A 709 57.73 -10.02 22.01
C ASN A 709 57.36 -8.56 22.35
N ALA A 710 57.14 -7.71 21.34
CA ALA A 710 56.69 -6.34 21.55
C ALA A 710 55.31 -6.28 22.26
N ILE A 711 54.38 -7.16 21.90
CA ILE A 711 53.08 -7.28 22.58
C ILE A 711 53.27 -7.68 24.05
N LYS A 712 54.14 -8.65 24.33
CA LYS A 712 54.46 -9.10 25.70
C LYS A 712 55.05 -7.98 26.55
N GLN A 713 55.84 -7.09 25.95
CA GLN A 713 56.42 -5.92 26.61
C GLN A 713 55.41 -4.78 26.82
N GLY A 714 54.24 -4.84 26.17
CA GLY A 714 53.22 -3.80 26.26
C GLY A 714 53.50 -2.56 25.40
N CYS A 715 54.18 -2.73 24.26
CA CYS A 715 54.37 -1.64 23.30
C CYS A 715 53.02 -1.03 22.87
N GLY A 716 53.00 0.29 22.68
CA GLY A 716 51.82 1.01 22.21
C GLY A 716 51.51 0.78 20.73
N GLY A 717 50.32 1.18 20.29
CA GLY A 717 49.84 0.94 18.92
C GLY A 717 50.77 1.47 17.82
N ASP A 718 51.31 2.68 17.96
CA ASP A 718 52.22 3.28 16.97
C ASP A 718 53.57 2.53 16.87
N GLU A 719 54.07 2.04 18.01
CA GLU A 719 55.28 1.24 18.04
C GLU A 719 55.05 -0.13 17.41
N LEU A 720 53.94 -0.79 17.75
CA LEU A 720 53.53 -2.05 17.12
C LEU A 720 53.35 -1.88 15.61
N LYS A 721 52.77 -0.76 15.15
CA LYS A 721 52.67 -0.43 13.72
C LYS A 721 54.04 -0.34 13.07
N ARG A 722 54.97 0.43 13.64
CA ARG A 722 56.35 0.56 13.11
C ARG A 722 57.07 -0.79 13.02
N ILE A 723 56.95 -1.62 14.05
CA ILE A 723 57.54 -2.97 14.07
C ILE A 723 56.89 -3.86 13.01
N ALA A 724 55.56 -3.87 12.91
CA ALA A 724 54.84 -4.67 11.92
C ALA A 724 55.20 -4.26 10.49
N VAL A 725 55.29 -2.96 10.21
CA VAL A 725 55.75 -2.42 8.91
C VAL A 725 57.18 -2.87 8.59
N ALA A 726 58.10 -2.78 9.56
CA ALA A 726 59.48 -3.26 9.40
C ALA A 726 59.53 -4.77 9.11
N GLU A 727 58.60 -5.55 9.69
CA GLU A 727 58.42 -6.98 9.46
C GLU A 727 57.64 -7.31 8.16
N GLY A 728 57.33 -6.30 7.35
CA GLY A 728 56.73 -6.45 6.01
C GLY A 728 55.21 -6.35 5.97
N MET A 729 54.57 -5.78 6.98
CA MET A 729 53.15 -5.38 6.88
C MET A 729 53.02 -4.21 5.91
N ILE A 730 52.09 -4.31 4.95
CA ILE A 730 51.61 -3.16 4.18
C ILE A 730 50.37 -2.57 4.86
N THR A 731 50.30 -1.24 4.94
CA THR A 731 49.16 -0.53 5.55
C THR A 731 47.95 -0.53 4.62
N LEU A 732 46.76 -0.23 5.16
CA LEU A 732 45.54 -0.09 4.35
C LEU A 732 45.73 0.91 3.20
N LYS A 733 46.44 2.01 3.46
CA LYS A 733 46.71 3.06 2.49
C LYS A 733 47.66 2.58 1.39
N MET A 734 48.73 1.87 1.75
CA MET A 734 49.64 1.24 0.79
C MET A 734 48.95 0.26 -0.15
N ASP A 735 48.15 -0.65 0.42
CA ASP A 735 47.39 -1.63 -0.36
C ASP A 735 46.39 -0.92 -1.29
N GLY A 736 45.77 0.16 -0.82
CA GLY A 736 44.96 1.06 -1.63
C GLY A 736 45.72 1.68 -2.81
N ILE A 737 46.88 2.30 -2.55
CA ILE A 737 47.74 2.89 -3.60
C ILE A 737 48.10 1.84 -4.65
N LEU A 738 48.57 0.66 -4.25
CA LEU A 738 48.90 -0.42 -5.19
C LEU A 738 47.70 -0.82 -6.06
N LYS A 739 46.47 -0.82 -5.52
CA LYS A 739 45.25 -1.11 -6.28
C LYS A 739 44.84 0.02 -7.23
N VAL A 740 45.19 1.27 -6.92
CA VAL A 740 45.06 2.39 -7.86
C VAL A 740 46.01 2.19 -9.04
N LEU A 741 47.25 1.79 -8.78
CA LEU A 741 48.25 1.52 -9.80
C LEU A 741 47.86 0.34 -10.72
N CYS A 742 47.09 -0.61 -10.20
CA CYS A 742 46.49 -1.69 -11.00
C CYS A 742 45.20 -1.29 -11.76
N GLY A 743 44.75 -0.03 -11.66
CA GLY A 743 43.53 0.43 -12.32
C GLY A 743 42.24 -0.23 -11.81
N ILE A 744 42.21 -0.60 -10.53
CA ILE A 744 41.06 -1.25 -9.85
C ILE A 744 40.15 -0.22 -9.19
N THR A 745 40.75 0.79 -8.55
CA THR A 745 40.10 1.92 -7.86
C THR A 745 40.87 3.21 -8.16
N ASN A 746 40.50 4.33 -7.51
CA ASN A 746 41.24 5.58 -7.56
C ASN A 746 41.59 6.12 -6.15
N MET A 747 42.45 7.13 -6.08
CA MET A 747 42.89 7.71 -4.81
C MET A 747 41.76 8.32 -3.99
N GLU A 748 40.78 8.95 -4.62
CA GLU A 748 39.61 9.51 -3.94
C GLU A 748 38.89 8.45 -3.09
N GLN A 749 38.64 7.26 -3.66
CA GLN A 749 38.00 6.17 -2.94
C GLN A 749 38.91 5.55 -1.86
N VAL A 750 40.23 5.52 -2.05
CA VAL A 750 41.18 5.04 -1.03
C VAL A 750 41.18 5.99 0.18
N LEU A 751 41.32 7.30 -0.06
CA LEU A 751 41.35 8.30 0.99
C LEU A 751 40.04 8.33 1.78
N LYS A 752 38.88 8.19 1.11
CA LYS A 752 37.54 8.16 1.73
C LYS A 752 37.37 7.05 2.79
N VAL A 753 38.13 5.96 2.73
CA VAL A 753 37.96 4.81 3.64
C VAL A 753 39.13 4.57 4.57
N CYS A 754 40.28 5.18 4.28
CA CYS A 754 41.50 5.08 5.08
C CYS A 754 41.71 6.28 6.03
N ILE A 755 41.06 7.41 5.76
CA ILE A 755 41.02 8.63 6.59
C ILE A 755 39.61 8.75 7.16
#